data_AF-A0ABD1W2A0-F1
#
_entry.id   AF-A0ABD1W2A0-F1
#
_cell.length_a   1.000
_cell.length_b   1.000
_cell.length_c   1.000
_cell.angle_alpha   90.00
_cell.angle_beta   90.00
_cell.angle_gamma   90.00
#
_symmetry.space_group_name_H-M   'P 1'
#
loop_
_entity.id
_entity.type
_entity.pdbx_description
1 polymer ?
#
loop_
_entity_poly.entity_id
_entity_poly.type
_entity_poly.pdbx_seq_one_letter_code
_entity_poly.pdbx_strand_id
1 'polypeptide(L)'
;MAANYSQMAEVVDSTSSPVCNLEVLDSLVEDVIGEIDDSWNGFCLATEALLNGNGDLSFASDFVTHAQNLCNRGLESLVTEHFLGSLEKTFEKNGASRFWRHFDAYGDPAVLEMNDQDQQDEIQQVLHNALEEISSEKQYQEKCLSMLVHALQTYRENKSEGQISSDAKCNHLFSKYHLTLSSILMASLPRHLPGICFPKSVKCSCKSSMHVFSSEHGMRTITELQAEDEMDLDEKSKLSHRTGKMDIDESNSHGIFLGNNKLVKNIGVVVRDLRSLGFTSMAEDAYASAIFFLLKTKVHELAGDDYRSSVLESIKLWIQAVPLQFLHALLDYLGESKSNESPSSGLKSPLASYPSSNYYGTGTPSEGLVRWQLRLEYFAYETLQDLRIAKLFEIIVDYPGQGKLGNTGSPAIEDLKQCLEYTGQHSKLVDSFITALRYRLLTAGASTNDILHQYVSTIKALRTIDPAGVFLEAVGEPIREYLRGRKDTIKCIVTMLTDGAGGNPSGTGSTGDSLLEELNRDEENQESSGLDDDVNTDDKQAWINAQSWEPDPLEADPLKGSRYRRKVDILGMIVGIIGSKDQLVNEYRVMLAEKLLNKSDYDIDSEIRTLELLKIHFGESSMQKCEIMLNDLIDSKRT
;
A
#
# COMPACT_ATOMS: atom_id res chain seq x y z
N MET A 1 37.62 24.91 5.80
CA MET A 1 36.68 25.73 6.57
C MET A 1 36.37 25.01 7.86
N ALA A 2 37.26 25.19 8.83
CA ALA A 2 37.04 24.86 10.23
C ALA A 2 36.80 26.21 10.91
N ALA A 3 35.57 26.46 11.35
CA ALA A 3 35.16 27.50 12.30
C ALA A 3 33.64 27.62 12.20
N ASN A 4 32.92 27.12 13.22
CA ASN A 4 31.68 27.67 13.79
C ASN A 4 30.98 26.65 14.71
N TYR A 5 31.74 26.09 15.64
CA TYR A 5 31.21 25.48 16.87
C TYR A 5 31.80 26.25 18.05
N SER A 6 31.32 27.47 18.28
CA SER A 6 31.69 28.27 19.45
C SER A 6 30.67 29.40 19.67
N GLN A 7 29.40 29.06 19.84
CA GLN A 7 28.37 29.96 20.37
C GLN A 7 27.06 29.20 20.61
N MET A 8 27.06 28.28 21.59
CA MET A 8 25.84 27.80 22.29
C MET A 8 26.26 26.97 23.52
N ALA A 9 27.22 27.50 24.29
CA ALA A 9 27.68 26.93 25.55
C ALA A 9 27.86 28.07 26.55
N GLU A 10 26.77 28.79 26.83
CA GLU A 10 26.65 29.77 27.90
C GLU A 10 25.17 30.18 27.91
N VAL A 11 24.35 29.44 28.66
CA VAL A 11 23.09 29.83 29.34
C VAL A 11 22.38 28.51 29.69
N VAL A 12 22.91 27.72 30.62
CA VAL A 12 22.18 26.87 31.58
C VAL A 12 23.20 26.49 32.64
N ASP A 13 23.53 27.43 33.53
CA ASP A 13 24.22 27.07 34.77
C ASP A 13 23.66 27.94 35.90
N SER A 14 22.45 27.58 36.32
CA SER A 14 21.82 28.09 37.54
C SER A 14 20.74 27.12 38.01
N THR A 15 21.08 25.84 38.12
CA THR A 15 20.41 24.93 39.03
C THR A 15 21.24 24.90 40.30
N SER A 16 20.80 25.63 41.32
CA SER A 16 21.34 25.52 42.67
C SER A 16 21.34 24.04 43.07
N SER A 17 22.53 23.45 43.18
CA SER A 17 22.75 22.21 43.92
C SER A 17 22.04 22.31 45.28
N PRO A 18 21.36 21.25 45.78
CA PRO A 18 21.03 21.23 47.19
C PRO A 18 22.37 21.19 47.90
N VAL A 19 22.79 22.33 48.45
CA VAL A 19 23.96 22.38 49.32
C VAL A 19 23.65 21.37 50.42
N CYS A 20 24.37 20.25 50.43
CA CYS A 20 24.42 19.40 51.60
C CYS A 20 24.83 20.32 52.74
N ASN A 21 23.90 20.63 53.64
CA ASN A 21 24.18 21.39 54.84
C ASN A 21 25.10 20.52 55.72
N LEU A 22 26.39 20.53 55.41
CA LEU A 22 27.46 19.89 56.17
C LEU A 22 27.52 20.42 57.62
N GLU A 23 26.94 21.60 57.88
CA GLU A 23 26.74 22.15 59.23
C GLU A 23 25.73 21.34 60.08
N VAL A 24 24.83 20.55 59.48
CA VAL A 24 23.91 19.67 60.23
C VAL A 24 24.65 18.43 60.75
N LEU A 25 25.66 17.95 60.03
CA LEU A 25 26.43 16.75 60.39
C LEU A 25 27.32 16.98 61.62
N ASP A 26 27.82 18.20 61.84
CA ASP A 26 28.64 18.56 63.01
C ASP A 26 27.82 18.71 64.32
N SER A 27 26.48 18.60 64.25
CA SER A 27 25.57 18.72 65.40
C SER A 27 24.92 17.40 65.83
N LEU A 28 25.18 16.29 65.12
CA LEU A 28 24.58 14.99 65.39
C LEU A 28 25.36 14.26 66.50
N VAL A 29 24.69 14.04 67.63
CA VAL A 29 25.18 13.19 68.74
C VAL A 29 25.39 11.76 68.22
N GLU A 30 26.40 11.03 68.71
CA GLU A 30 26.69 9.63 68.31
C GLU A 30 25.45 8.72 68.33
N ASP A 31 24.53 8.93 69.28
CA ASP A 31 23.25 8.21 69.38
C ASP A 31 22.34 8.43 68.16
N VAL A 32 22.34 9.63 67.58
CA VAL A 32 21.53 10.00 66.41
C VAL A 32 22.10 9.37 65.14
N ILE A 33 23.42 9.19 65.08
CA ILE A 33 24.11 8.47 64.00
C ILE A 33 23.79 6.97 64.08
N GLY A 34 23.79 6.39 65.28
CA GLY A 34 23.35 5.01 65.52
C GLY A 34 21.91 4.76 65.07
N GLU A 35 20.98 5.65 65.43
CA GLU A 35 19.57 5.55 65.00
C GLU A 35 19.39 5.71 63.47
N ILE A 36 20.22 6.53 62.81
CA ILE A 36 20.24 6.67 61.35
C ILE A 36 20.74 5.39 60.70
N ASP A 37 21.82 4.80 61.23
CA ASP A 37 22.39 3.56 60.72
C ASP A 37 21.43 2.37 60.90
N ASP A 38 20.79 2.25 62.07
CA ASP A 38 19.76 1.24 62.33
C ASP A 38 18.54 1.42 61.42
N SER A 39 18.10 2.67 61.21
CA SER A 39 16.99 2.97 60.30
C SER A 39 17.34 2.71 58.83
N TRP A 40 18.59 2.96 58.44
CA TRP A 40 19.10 2.72 57.09
C TRP A 40 19.27 1.22 56.82
N ASN A 41 19.84 0.47 57.77
CA ASN A 41 19.98 -0.98 57.69
C ASN A 41 18.59 -1.66 57.69
N GLY A 42 17.67 -1.21 58.55
CA GLY A 42 16.28 -1.65 58.56
C GLY A 42 15.58 -1.36 57.24
N PHE A 43 15.78 -0.17 56.66
CA PHE A 43 15.26 0.20 55.34
C PHE A 43 15.82 -0.69 54.22
N CYS A 44 17.12 -0.97 54.20
CA CYS A 44 17.75 -1.83 53.20
C CYS A 44 17.23 -3.27 53.28
N LEU A 45 17.16 -3.85 54.48
CA LEU A 45 16.63 -5.20 54.70
C LEU A 45 15.14 -5.29 54.33
N ALA A 46 14.33 -4.30 54.72
CA ALA A 46 12.93 -4.23 54.34
C ALA A 46 12.76 -4.05 52.83
N THR A 47 13.63 -3.29 52.17
CA THR A 47 13.63 -3.12 50.70
C THR A 47 13.96 -4.44 49.99
N GLU A 48 15.00 -5.16 50.43
CA GLU A 48 15.36 -6.46 49.84
C GLU A 48 14.27 -7.53 50.10
N ALA A 49 13.68 -7.54 51.29
CA ALA A 49 12.60 -8.46 51.63
C ALA A 49 11.32 -8.16 50.82
N LEU A 50 11.00 -6.87 50.65
CA LEU A 50 9.86 -6.42 49.86
C LEU A 50 10.06 -6.75 48.37
N LEU A 51 11.25 -6.52 47.80
CA LEU A 51 11.48 -6.77 46.37
C LEU A 51 11.68 -8.25 46.02
N ASN A 52 12.10 -9.10 46.96
CA ASN A 52 12.24 -10.54 46.75
C ASN A 52 11.04 -11.37 47.23
N GLY A 53 10.14 -10.79 48.03
CA GLY A 53 8.98 -11.47 48.56
C GLY A 53 7.89 -11.55 47.49
N ASN A 54 7.82 -12.66 46.73
CA ASN A 54 6.81 -12.99 45.70
C ASN A 54 5.36 -12.53 46.01
N GLY A 55 5.05 -11.23 45.96
CA GLY A 55 3.74 -10.69 46.36
C GLY A 55 3.49 -10.54 47.86
N ASP A 56 4.45 -10.82 48.76
CA ASP A 56 4.23 -10.70 50.21
C ASP A 56 4.48 -9.26 50.69
N LEU A 57 3.43 -8.63 51.22
CA LEU A 57 3.45 -7.25 51.69
C LEU A 57 3.61 -7.16 53.22
N SER A 58 3.96 -8.26 53.89
CA SER A 58 4.18 -8.31 55.33
C SER A 58 5.22 -7.28 55.83
N PHE A 59 6.23 -6.97 55.03
CA PHE A 59 7.28 -6.00 55.34
C PHE A 59 6.95 -4.54 54.94
N ALA A 60 5.76 -4.28 54.39
CA ALA A 60 5.39 -2.96 53.90
C ALA A 60 5.27 -1.90 55.01
N SER A 61 4.79 -2.28 56.20
CA SER A 61 4.71 -1.36 57.36
C SER A 61 6.10 -0.94 57.84
N ASP A 62 7.03 -1.89 57.89
CA ASP A 62 8.38 -1.68 58.39
C ASP A 62 9.18 -0.85 57.37
N PHE A 63 9.00 -1.14 56.09
CA PHE A 63 9.54 -0.33 55.00
C PHE A 63 9.07 1.14 55.07
N VAL A 64 7.76 1.38 55.22
CA VAL A 64 7.20 2.75 55.28
C VAL A 64 7.69 3.50 56.51
N THR A 65 7.74 2.86 57.68
CA THR A 65 8.20 3.49 58.92
C THR A 65 9.68 3.87 58.87
N HIS A 66 10.55 2.97 58.39
CA HIS A 66 11.97 3.28 58.20
C HIS A 66 12.19 4.36 57.14
N ALA A 67 11.45 4.33 56.02
CA ALA A 67 11.51 5.36 54.98
C ALA A 67 11.10 6.75 55.53
N GLN A 68 10.01 6.82 56.30
CA GLN A 68 9.55 8.06 56.94
C GLN A 68 10.58 8.60 57.95
N ASN A 69 11.19 7.73 58.77
CA ASN A 69 12.23 8.12 59.72
C ASN A 69 13.47 8.72 59.03
N LEU A 70 13.89 8.15 57.89
CA LEU A 70 15.01 8.67 57.10
C LEU A 70 14.65 9.99 56.39
N CYS A 71 13.42 10.11 55.88
CA CYS A 71 12.93 11.36 55.28
C CYS A 71 12.81 12.50 56.30
N ASN A 72 12.39 12.18 57.54
CA ASN A 72 12.37 13.13 58.66
C ASN A 72 13.76 13.75 58.94
N ARG A 73 14.83 13.03 58.60
CA ARG A 73 16.22 13.45 58.77
C ARG A 73 16.85 14.05 57.51
N GLY A 74 16.06 14.26 56.45
CA GLY A 74 16.50 14.93 55.22
C GLY A 74 17.16 14.01 54.18
N LEU A 75 17.10 12.68 54.35
CA LEU A 75 17.72 11.69 53.45
C LEU A 75 16.79 11.22 52.31
N GLU A 76 15.83 12.06 51.89
CA GLU A 76 14.83 11.72 50.84
C GLU A 76 15.48 11.31 49.51
N SER A 77 16.50 12.03 49.04
CA SER A 77 17.21 11.72 47.79
C SER A 77 17.93 10.37 47.86
N LEU A 78 18.55 10.05 48.99
CA LEU A 78 19.28 8.79 49.18
C LEU A 78 18.33 7.59 49.23
N VAL A 79 17.21 7.72 49.94
CA VAL A 79 16.15 6.70 50.02
C VAL A 79 15.58 6.42 48.62
N THR A 80 15.27 7.47 47.86
CA THR A 80 14.72 7.34 46.50
C THR A 80 15.73 6.74 45.50
N GLU A 81 16.99 7.17 45.52
CA GLU A 81 18.03 6.61 44.65
C GLU A 81 18.34 5.15 44.97
N HIS A 82 18.48 4.80 46.25
CA HIS A 82 18.74 3.42 46.67
C HIS A 82 17.59 2.48 46.30
N PHE A 83 16.34 2.92 46.51
CA PHE A 83 15.16 2.13 46.16
C PHE A 83 15.03 1.92 44.65
N LEU A 84 15.23 2.97 43.83
CA LEU A 84 15.22 2.85 42.37
C LEU A 84 16.35 1.95 41.86
N GLY A 85 17.56 2.04 42.43
CA GLY A 85 18.67 1.14 42.07
C GLY A 85 18.43 -0.32 42.50
N SER A 86 17.70 -0.52 43.60
CA SER A 86 17.29 -1.86 44.06
C SER A 86 16.20 -2.45 43.16
N LEU A 87 15.25 -1.62 42.71
CA LEU A 87 14.24 -1.99 41.71
C LEU A 87 14.89 -2.39 40.37
N GLU A 88 15.84 -1.60 39.88
CA GLU A 88 16.59 -1.87 38.65
C GLU A 88 17.28 -3.24 38.69
N LYS A 89 18.07 -3.51 39.74
CA LYS A 89 18.77 -4.79 39.92
C LYS A 89 17.81 -5.97 40.05
N THR A 90 16.70 -5.77 40.76
CA THR A 90 15.69 -6.83 40.94
C THR A 90 14.99 -7.12 39.62
N PHE A 91 14.60 -6.10 38.86
CA PHE A 91 13.98 -6.26 37.56
C PHE A 91 14.92 -6.89 36.53
N GLU A 92 16.20 -6.53 36.51
CA GLU A 92 17.20 -7.17 35.65
C GLU A 92 17.33 -8.67 35.95
N LYS A 93 17.45 -9.02 37.24
CA LYS A 93 17.64 -10.40 37.69
C LYS A 93 16.38 -11.26 37.56
N ASN A 94 15.22 -10.75 37.95
CA ASN A 94 13.99 -11.53 38.06
C ASN A 94 13.04 -11.30 36.88
N GLY A 95 12.93 -10.06 36.37
CA GLY A 95 12.05 -9.72 35.25
C GLY A 95 12.68 -10.03 33.90
N ALA A 96 13.69 -9.25 33.52
CA ALA A 96 14.32 -9.32 32.19
C ALA A 96 14.92 -10.70 31.91
N SER A 97 15.66 -11.29 32.86
CA SER A 97 16.28 -12.60 32.64
C SER A 97 15.25 -13.73 32.44
N ARG A 98 14.10 -13.69 33.14
CA ARG A 98 13.03 -14.68 32.97
C ARG A 98 12.26 -14.45 31.68
N PHE A 99 11.97 -13.20 31.35
CA PHE A 99 11.32 -12.82 30.10
C PHE A 99 12.07 -13.37 28.88
N TRP A 100 13.39 -13.18 28.82
CA TRP A 100 14.19 -13.66 27.68
C TRP A 100 14.33 -15.19 27.63
N ARG A 101 14.32 -15.88 28.77
CA ARG A 101 14.39 -17.37 28.82
C ARG A 101 13.25 -18.05 28.08
N HIS A 102 12.06 -17.43 28.02
CA HIS A 102 10.93 -17.95 27.25
C HIS A 102 11.26 -18.12 25.76
N PHE A 103 12.21 -17.32 25.24
CA PHE A 103 12.58 -17.32 23.83
C PHE A 103 13.88 -18.09 23.52
N ASP A 104 14.63 -18.54 24.53
CA ASP A 104 15.90 -19.28 24.36
C ASP A 104 15.72 -20.57 23.54
N ALA A 105 14.59 -21.26 23.71
CA ALA A 105 14.25 -22.49 22.99
C ALA A 105 14.05 -22.28 21.47
N TYR A 106 13.80 -21.03 21.05
CA TYR A 106 13.56 -20.66 19.66
C TYR A 106 14.79 -20.01 19.00
N GLY A 107 15.94 -19.94 19.68
CA GLY A 107 17.15 -19.29 19.15
C GLY A 107 17.82 -19.99 17.96
N ASP A 108 17.40 -21.20 17.58
CA ASP A 108 17.96 -21.95 16.45
C ASP A 108 17.22 -21.62 15.13
N PRO A 109 17.90 -21.07 14.10
CA PRO A 109 17.29 -20.74 12.82
C PRO A 109 16.67 -21.95 12.09
N ALA A 110 17.10 -23.18 12.38
CA ALA A 110 16.55 -24.39 11.76
C ALA A 110 15.09 -24.70 12.18
N VAL A 111 14.65 -24.20 13.35
CA VAL A 111 13.29 -24.38 13.87
C VAL A 111 12.31 -23.37 13.23
N LEU A 112 12.82 -22.31 12.60
CA LEU A 112 12.03 -21.17 12.13
C LEU A 112 11.67 -21.20 10.64
N GLU A 113 12.25 -22.11 9.86
CA GLU A 113 11.98 -22.23 8.42
C GLU A 113 10.78 -23.13 8.08
N MET A 114 10.21 -23.84 9.06
CA MET A 114 9.01 -24.65 8.86
C MET A 114 7.75 -23.81 9.09
N ASN A 115 6.90 -23.76 8.07
CA ASN A 115 5.74 -22.86 7.98
C ASN A 115 4.49 -23.55 8.57
N ASP A 116 4.66 -24.29 9.67
CA ASP A 116 3.60 -25.12 10.25
C ASP A 116 2.71 -24.27 11.18
N GLN A 117 1.39 -24.40 11.01
CA GLN A 117 0.38 -23.68 11.79
C GLN A 117 0.52 -23.98 13.30
N ASP A 118 0.87 -25.22 13.66
CA ASP A 118 1.04 -25.67 15.03
C ASP A 118 2.21 -24.96 15.75
N GLN A 119 3.29 -24.65 15.02
CA GLN A 119 4.43 -23.91 15.57
C GLN A 119 4.10 -22.43 15.79
N GLN A 120 3.21 -21.84 14.96
CA GLN A 120 2.79 -20.45 15.12
C GLN A 120 1.92 -20.25 16.37
N ASP A 121 1.04 -21.20 16.66
CA ASP A 121 0.19 -21.18 17.85
C ASP A 121 1.02 -21.38 19.14
N GLU A 122 2.03 -22.26 19.09
CA GLU A 122 2.96 -22.48 20.20
C GLU A 122 3.79 -21.21 20.51
N ILE A 123 4.33 -20.56 19.47
CA ILE A 123 5.07 -19.29 19.59
C ILE A 123 4.17 -18.16 20.12
N GLN A 124 2.90 -18.10 19.71
CA GLN A 124 1.94 -17.12 20.22
C GLN A 124 1.65 -17.35 21.71
N GLN A 125 1.50 -18.61 22.15
CA GLN A 125 1.29 -18.93 23.56
C GLN A 125 2.50 -18.56 24.42
N VAL A 126 3.71 -18.81 23.93
CA VAL A 126 4.96 -18.41 24.59
C VAL A 126 5.03 -16.89 24.76
N LEU A 127 4.67 -16.12 23.73
CA LEU A 127 4.63 -14.66 23.82
C LEU A 127 3.61 -14.18 24.86
N HIS A 128 2.40 -14.75 24.88
CA HIS A 128 1.39 -14.38 25.87
C HIS A 128 1.85 -14.68 27.30
N ASN A 129 2.41 -15.86 27.54
CA ASN A 129 2.92 -16.25 28.86
C ASN A 129 4.07 -15.33 29.31
N ALA A 130 5.01 -15.02 28.41
CA ALA A 130 6.12 -14.12 28.70
C ALA A 130 5.65 -12.70 29.03
N LEU A 131 4.68 -12.17 28.28
CA LEU A 131 4.09 -10.85 28.53
C LEU A 131 3.27 -10.79 29.82
N GLU A 132 2.55 -11.86 30.17
CA GLU A 132 1.82 -11.96 31.43
C GLU A 132 2.78 -11.98 32.64
N GLU A 133 3.86 -12.75 32.56
CA GLU A 133 4.86 -12.82 33.64
C GLU A 133 5.54 -11.46 33.85
N ILE A 134 6.08 -10.84 32.79
CA ILE A 134 6.76 -9.55 32.91
C ILE A 134 5.81 -8.41 33.29
N SER A 135 4.56 -8.43 32.83
CA SER A 135 3.57 -7.42 33.23
C SER A 135 3.16 -7.58 34.69
N SER A 136 3.07 -8.82 35.20
CA SER A 136 2.80 -9.08 36.61
C SER A 136 3.95 -8.60 37.53
N GLU A 137 5.20 -8.85 37.13
CA GLU A 137 6.40 -8.38 37.84
C GLU A 137 6.47 -6.84 37.84
N LYS A 138 6.23 -6.22 36.68
CA LYS A 138 6.17 -4.76 36.54
C LYS A 138 5.08 -4.17 37.45
N GLN A 139 3.87 -4.72 37.45
CA GLN A 139 2.77 -4.25 38.30
C GLN A 139 3.08 -4.43 39.79
N TYR A 140 3.80 -5.49 40.16
CA TYR A 140 4.23 -5.70 41.54
C TYR A 140 5.21 -4.60 41.97
N GLN A 141 6.25 -4.35 41.18
CA GLN A 141 7.23 -3.30 41.44
C GLN A 141 6.60 -1.89 41.43
N GLU A 142 5.60 -1.63 40.59
CA GLU A 142 4.81 -0.39 40.62
C GLU A 142 4.03 -0.22 41.92
N LYS A 143 3.50 -1.30 42.50
CA LYS A 143 2.87 -1.27 43.83
C LYS A 143 3.90 -0.95 44.91
N CYS A 144 5.09 -1.55 44.87
CA CYS A 144 6.17 -1.23 45.80
C CYS A 144 6.61 0.25 45.67
N LEU A 145 6.71 0.77 44.44
CA LEU A 145 7.00 2.17 44.19
C LEU A 145 5.88 3.09 44.69
N SER A 146 4.62 2.69 44.54
CA SER A 146 3.47 3.41 45.11
C SER A 146 3.54 3.49 46.64
N MET A 147 4.04 2.46 47.32
CA MET A 147 4.25 2.48 48.77
C MET A 147 5.32 3.50 49.18
N LEU A 148 6.43 3.57 48.44
CA LEU A 148 7.45 4.59 48.66
C LEU A 148 6.86 6.00 48.41
N VAL A 149 6.13 6.19 47.32
CA VAL A 149 5.45 7.45 47.01
C VAL A 149 4.49 7.86 48.14
N HIS A 150 3.72 6.91 48.69
CA HIS A 150 2.84 7.17 49.82
C HIS A 150 3.62 7.56 51.10
N ALA A 151 4.75 6.90 51.38
CA ALA A 151 5.63 7.26 52.50
C ALA A 151 6.20 8.69 52.36
N LEU A 152 6.57 9.09 51.13
CA LEU A 152 7.07 10.42 50.81
C LEU A 152 5.96 11.49 50.87
N GLN A 153 4.75 11.16 50.42
CA GLN A 153 3.59 12.05 50.43
C GLN A 153 3.14 12.34 51.88
N THR A 154 3.01 11.30 52.70
CA THR A 154 2.67 11.44 54.13
C THR A 154 3.72 12.24 54.91
N TYR A 155 5.00 12.10 54.58
CA TYR A 155 6.05 12.97 55.11
C TYR A 155 5.86 14.45 54.72
N ARG A 156 5.52 14.72 53.45
CA ARG A 156 5.39 16.08 52.92
C ARG A 156 4.11 16.79 53.38
N GLU A 157 3.02 16.04 53.55
CA GLU A 157 1.77 16.53 54.15
C GLU A 157 1.97 17.00 55.60
N ASN A 158 2.84 16.34 56.36
CA ASN A 158 3.22 16.76 57.72
C ASN A 158 4.06 18.06 57.74
N LYS A 159 4.63 18.49 56.60
CA LYS A 159 5.51 19.66 56.46
C LYS A 159 4.85 20.89 55.81
N SER A 160 3.54 20.83 55.54
CA SER A 160 2.75 21.94 54.97
C SER A 160 3.28 22.52 53.65
N GLU A 161 3.82 21.69 52.74
CA GLU A 161 4.18 22.12 51.38
C GLU A 161 3.07 21.75 50.38
N GLY A 162 2.68 22.70 49.52
CA GLY A 162 1.47 22.61 48.70
C GLY A 162 1.36 21.38 47.79
N GLN A 163 0.13 20.83 47.74
CA GLN A 163 -0.26 19.55 47.15
C GLN A 163 0.09 19.37 45.66
N ILE A 164 0.09 20.47 44.88
CA ILE A 164 0.29 20.44 43.41
C ILE A 164 1.75 20.11 43.01
N SER A 165 2.74 20.43 43.86
CA SER A 165 4.16 20.14 43.59
C SER A 165 4.55 18.68 43.87
N SER A 166 3.75 17.99 44.70
CA SER A 166 3.99 16.60 45.07
C SER A 166 3.66 15.65 43.92
N ASP A 167 2.51 15.85 43.28
CA ASP A 167 2.04 14.98 42.19
C ASP A 167 2.99 15.00 40.98
N ALA A 168 3.61 16.16 40.67
CA ALA A 168 4.60 16.27 39.61
C ALA A 168 5.88 15.47 39.89
N LYS A 169 6.35 15.45 41.15
CA LYS A 169 7.51 14.65 41.57
C LYS A 169 7.18 13.15 41.60
N CYS A 170 5.98 12.78 42.04
CA CYS A 170 5.50 11.40 42.00
C CYS A 170 5.43 10.88 40.57
N ASN A 171 4.86 11.67 39.64
CA ASN A 171 4.84 11.35 38.21
C ASN A 171 6.24 11.23 37.60
N HIS A 172 7.20 12.04 38.07
CA HIS A 172 8.59 11.94 37.65
C HIS A 172 9.25 10.62 38.10
N LEU A 173 8.97 10.14 39.31
CA LEU A 173 9.49 8.86 39.82
C LEU A 173 8.97 7.66 38.99
N PHE A 174 7.66 7.62 38.70
CA PHE A 174 7.09 6.59 37.82
C PHE A 174 7.66 6.68 36.41
N SER A 175 7.79 7.89 35.85
CA SER A 175 8.40 8.08 34.51
C SER A 175 9.85 7.60 34.47
N LYS A 176 10.64 7.93 35.50
CA LYS A 176 12.05 7.50 35.63
C LYS A 176 12.13 5.97 35.72
N TYR A 177 11.25 5.35 36.50
CA TYR A 177 11.16 3.88 36.61
C TYR A 177 10.81 3.24 35.25
N HIS A 178 9.77 3.71 34.55
CA HIS A 178 9.38 3.17 33.24
C HIS A 178 10.48 3.28 32.18
N LEU A 179 11.21 4.41 32.15
CA LEU A 179 12.36 4.58 31.26
C LEU A 179 13.49 3.62 31.62
N THR A 180 13.75 3.42 32.91
CA THR A 180 14.77 2.49 33.40
C THR A 180 14.41 1.06 33.01
N LEU A 181 13.18 0.62 33.25
CA LEU A 181 12.67 -0.68 32.80
C LEU A 181 12.87 -0.90 31.29
N SER A 182 12.44 0.07 30.50
CA SER A 182 12.56 0.02 29.04
C SER A 182 14.02 -0.09 28.62
N SER A 183 14.92 0.65 29.28
CA SER A 183 16.35 0.61 29.01
C SER A 183 16.98 -0.73 29.39
N ILE A 184 16.59 -1.34 30.52
CA ILE A 184 17.07 -2.66 30.94
C ILE A 184 16.62 -3.71 29.92
N LEU A 185 15.36 -3.69 29.48
CA LEU A 185 14.84 -4.66 28.50
C LEU A 185 15.57 -4.54 27.16
N MET A 186 15.80 -3.32 26.70
CA MET A 186 16.53 -3.09 25.45
C MET A 186 18.02 -3.44 25.56
N ALA A 187 18.65 -3.20 26.71
CA ALA A 187 20.06 -3.52 26.96
C ALA A 187 20.30 -5.02 27.21
N SER A 188 19.33 -5.71 27.82
CA SER A 188 19.37 -7.15 28.12
C SER A 188 18.97 -8.03 26.94
N LEU A 189 18.60 -7.44 25.80
CA LEU A 189 18.25 -8.14 24.57
C LEU A 189 19.41 -9.09 24.15
N PRO A 190 19.22 -10.42 24.18
CA PRO A 190 20.32 -11.34 23.89
C PRO A 190 20.75 -11.25 22.42
N ARG A 191 22.07 -11.23 22.16
CA ARG A 191 22.64 -11.02 20.81
C ARG A 191 22.32 -12.12 19.78
N HIS A 192 21.79 -13.26 20.20
CA HIS A 192 21.36 -14.37 19.33
C HIS A 192 19.86 -14.32 18.97
N LEU A 193 19.05 -13.57 19.74
CA LEU A 193 17.62 -13.35 19.53
C LEU A 193 17.19 -12.14 18.65
N PRO A 194 18.00 -11.10 18.30
CA PRO A 194 17.44 -9.82 17.85
C PRO A 194 16.86 -9.83 16.43
N GLY A 195 17.05 -10.90 15.65
CA GLY A 195 16.70 -10.90 14.24
C GLY A 195 15.35 -11.49 13.89
N ILE A 196 14.88 -12.50 14.64
CA ILE A 196 13.85 -13.39 14.11
C ILE A 196 12.76 -13.69 15.13
N CYS A 197 13.04 -14.33 16.28
CA CYS A 197 11.97 -15.01 17.04
C CYS A 197 10.97 -14.08 17.72
N PHE A 198 11.45 -13.13 18.53
CA PHE A 198 10.56 -12.24 19.28
C PHE A 198 9.79 -11.26 18.37
N PRO A 199 10.42 -10.59 17.39
CA PRO A 199 9.66 -9.80 16.41
C PRO A 199 8.72 -10.66 15.54
N LYS A 200 9.12 -11.90 15.17
CA LYS A 200 8.28 -12.83 14.41
C LYS A 200 7.09 -13.31 15.24
N SER A 201 7.24 -13.58 16.53
CA SER A 201 6.14 -14.01 17.40
C SER A 201 5.08 -12.92 17.51
N VAL A 202 5.50 -11.65 17.68
CA VAL A 202 4.57 -10.51 17.71
C VAL A 202 3.89 -10.35 16.34
N LYS A 203 4.65 -10.43 15.22
CA LYS A 203 4.08 -10.38 13.86
C LYS A 203 3.10 -11.53 13.60
N CYS A 204 3.41 -12.75 14.02
CA CYS A 204 2.55 -13.92 13.91
C CYS A 204 1.25 -13.75 14.71
N SER A 205 1.34 -13.30 15.97
CA SER A 205 0.15 -13.03 16.80
C SER A 205 -0.75 -11.97 16.17
N CYS A 206 -0.17 -10.89 15.63
CA CYS A 206 -0.93 -9.88 14.89
C CYS A 206 -1.57 -10.45 13.62
N LYS A 207 -0.81 -11.22 12.84
CA LYS A 207 -1.27 -11.82 11.58
C LYS A 207 -2.41 -12.83 11.80
N SER A 208 -2.30 -13.74 12.77
CA SER A 208 -3.35 -14.71 13.10
C SER A 208 -4.63 -14.00 13.53
N SER A 209 -4.52 -13.01 14.43
CA SER A 209 -5.67 -12.23 14.90
C SER A 209 -6.36 -11.46 13.76
N MET A 210 -5.57 -10.88 12.84
CA MET A 210 -6.08 -10.20 11.66
C MET A 210 -6.73 -11.13 10.64
N HIS A 211 -6.18 -12.34 10.45
CA HIS A 211 -6.76 -13.33 9.55
C HIS A 211 -8.14 -13.78 10.06
N VAL A 212 -8.29 -14.01 11.37
CA VAL A 212 -9.58 -14.32 11.98
C VAL A 212 -10.55 -13.14 11.82
N PHE A 213 -10.09 -11.92 12.10
CA PHE A 213 -10.91 -10.70 11.91
C PHE A 213 -11.40 -10.54 10.46
N SER A 214 -10.52 -10.80 9.49
CA SER A 214 -10.85 -10.78 8.05
C SER A 214 -11.80 -11.91 7.66
N SER A 215 -11.70 -13.10 8.25
CA SER A 215 -12.62 -14.20 7.95
C SER A 215 -14.04 -13.88 8.41
N GLU A 216 -14.19 -13.14 9.51
CA GLU A 216 -15.51 -12.74 10.04
C GLU A 216 -16.16 -11.61 9.23
N HIS A 217 -15.35 -10.70 8.64
CA HIS A 217 -15.83 -9.49 7.95
C HIS A 217 -15.75 -9.58 6.41
N GLY A 218 -14.73 -10.21 5.86
CA GLY A 218 -14.48 -10.29 4.43
C GLY A 218 -15.51 -11.11 3.65
N MET A 219 -16.12 -12.12 4.26
CA MET A 219 -17.16 -12.94 3.61
C MET A 219 -18.50 -12.21 3.47
N ARG A 220 -18.85 -11.28 4.37
CA ARG A 220 -20.12 -10.55 4.28
C ARG A 220 -20.10 -9.52 3.15
N THR A 221 -18.99 -8.77 3.01
CA THR A 221 -18.87 -7.72 1.99
C THR A 221 -18.83 -8.27 0.56
N ILE A 222 -18.20 -9.42 0.33
CA ILE A 222 -18.16 -10.04 -1.01
C ILE A 222 -19.52 -10.61 -1.42
N THR A 223 -20.26 -11.20 -0.46
CA THR A 223 -21.60 -11.76 -0.72
C THR A 223 -22.62 -10.66 -1.06
N GLU A 224 -22.50 -9.48 -0.44
CA GLU A 224 -23.35 -8.32 -0.74
C GLU A 224 -23.02 -7.70 -2.11
N LEU A 225 -21.74 -7.68 -2.51
CA LEU A 225 -21.32 -7.15 -3.82
C LEU A 225 -21.68 -8.08 -5.00
N GLN A 226 -21.58 -9.41 -4.82
CA GLN A 226 -21.95 -10.37 -5.87
C GLN A 226 -23.46 -10.47 -6.10
N ALA A 227 -24.29 -10.11 -5.11
CA ALA A 227 -25.75 -10.13 -5.24
C ALA A 227 -26.31 -8.97 -6.07
N GLU A 228 -25.57 -7.86 -6.21
CA GLU A 228 -26.01 -6.72 -7.03
C GLU A 228 -25.68 -6.90 -8.52
N ASP A 229 -24.61 -7.64 -8.87
CA ASP A 229 -24.21 -7.87 -10.26
C ASP A 229 -25.08 -8.94 -10.98
N GLU A 230 -25.89 -9.72 -10.26
CA GLU A 230 -26.75 -10.79 -10.85
C GLU A 230 -28.19 -10.35 -11.17
N MET A 231 -28.63 -9.12 -10.83
CA MET A 231 -30.00 -8.66 -11.09
C MET A 231 -30.11 -7.56 -12.16
N ASP A 232 -30.56 -8.00 -13.34
CA ASP A 232 -31.31 -7.33 -14.41
C ASP A 232 -30.62 -6.44 -15.48
N LEU A 233 -30.62 -7.01 -16.68
CA LEU A 233 -30.70 -6.35 -17.99
C LEU A 233 -32.15 -5.89 -18.23
N ASP A 234 -32.43 -4.59 -18.04
CA ASP A 234 -33.36 -3.76 -18.85
C ASP A 234 -33.89 -2.58 -18.02
N GLU A 235 -33.30 -1.39 -18.21
CA GLU A 235 -34.02 -0.13 -18.49
C GLU A 235 -33.04 1.05 -18.44
N LYS A 236 -32.58 1.48 -19.62
CA LYS A 236 -32.09 2.85 -19.80
C LYS A 236 -33.27 3.82 -19.68
N SER A 237 -33.33 4.61 -18.61
CA SER A 237 -33.45 6.08 -18.74
C SER A 237 -33.46 6.80 -17.39
N LYS A 238 -32.59 7.83 -17.30
CA LYS A 238 -32.53 8.98 -16.37
C LYS A 238 -31.31 9.01 -15.46
N LEU A 239 -30.22 9.55 -16.01
CA LEU A 239 -29.23 10.29 -15.23
C LEU A 239 -29.89 11.55 -14.66
N SER A 240 -29.82 11.72 -13.34
CA SER A 240 -29.85 13.04 -12.70
C SER A 240 -28.74 13.07 -11.66
N HIS A 241 -27.87 14.08 -11.78
CA HIS A 241 -26.81 14.40 -10.82
C HIS A 241 -27.35 14.44 -9.39
N ARG A 242 -26.75 13.66 -8.49
CA ARG A 242 -26.90 13.87 -7.05
C ARG A 242 -25.54 13.77 -6.36
N THR A 243 -25.00 14.93 -6.04
CA THR A 243 -23.95 15.16 -5.04
C THR A 243 -24.32 14.40 -3.76
N GLY A 244 -23.56 13.36 -3.44
CA GLY A 244 -23.79 12.48 -2.29
C GLY A 244 -23.44 13.16 -0.97
N LYS A 245 -24.48 13.45 -0.20
CA LYS A 245 -24.41 13.77 1.22
C LYS A 245 -24.34 12.43 1.98
N MET A 246 -23.37 12.29 2.87
CA MET A 246 -23.21 11.12 3.74
C MET A 246 -24.44 11.00 4.66
N ASP A 247 -25.22 9.95 4.49
CA ASP A 247 -26.11 9.41 5.53
C ASP A 247 -25.69 7.95 5.74
N ILE A 248 -25.04 7.67 6.86
CA ILE A 248 -24.71 6.32 7.32
C ILE A 248 -25.91 5.87 8.16
N ASP A 249 -26.61 4.83 7.71
CA ASP A 249 -27.66 4.17 8.50
C ASP A 249 -27.00 3.45 9.69
N GLU A 250 -27.25 3.98 10.88
CA GLU A 250 -26.57 3.69 12.15
C GLU A 250 -27.09 2.41 12.85
N SER A 251 -27.99 1.68 12.21
CA SER A 251 -28.74 0.58 12.85
C SER A 251 -28.13 -0.82 12.66
N ASN A 252 -27.33 -1.06 11.60
CA ASN A 252 -26.73 -2.38 11.33
C ASN A 252 -25.28 -2.53 11.86
N SER A 253 -24.63 -1.42 12.24
CA SER A 253 -23.25 -1.39 12.77
C SER A 253 -23.14 -1.80 14.25
N HIS A 254 -24.24 -1.73 15.00
CA HIS A 254 -24.24 -1.95 16.45
C HIS A 254 -24.13 -3.44 16.87
N GLY A 255 -24.68 -4.37 16.08
CA GLY A 255 -24.58 -5.81 16.37
C GLY A 255 -23.19 -6.40 16.07
N ILE A 256 -22.50 -5.81 15.09
CA ILE A 256 -21.17 -6.22 14.61
C ILE A 256 -20.09 -5.85 15.64
N PHE A 257 -20.24 -4.73 16.33
CA PHE A 257 -19.26 -4.23 17.32
C PHE A 257 -19.08 -5.14 18.57
N LEU A 258 -20.05 -6.00 18.92
CA LEU A 258 -20.01 -6.78 20.16
C LEU A 258 -19.12 -8.03 20.10
N GLY A 259 -19.10 -8.78 18.99
CA GLY A 259 -18.21 -9.93 18.80
C GLY A 259 -16.75 -9.50 18.61
N ASN A 260 -16.57 -8.41 17.86
CA ASN A 260 -15.31 -7.77 17.47
C ASN A 260 -14.45 -7.33 18.66
N ASN A 261 -15.10 -7.06 19.79
CA ASN A 261 -14.43 -6.66 21.01
C ASN A 261 -13.44 -7.73 21.50
N LYS A 262 -13.69 -9.04 21.36
CA LYS A 262 -12.80 -10.04 22.00
C LYS A 262 -11.44 -10.16 21.31
N LEU A 263 -11.41 -10.28 19.98
CA LEU A 263 -10.16 -10.40 19.22
C LEU A 263 -9.35 -9.11 19.27
N VAL A 264 -10.01 -7.96 19.06
CA VAL A 264 -9.37 -6.65 19.18
C VAL A 264 -8.89 -6.40 20.62
N LYS A 265 -9.61 -6.88 21.65
CA LYS A 265 -9.12 -6.84 23.04
C LYS A 265 -7.88 -7.70 23.23
N ASN A 266 -7.82 -8.91 22.68
CA ASN A 266 -6.65 -9.78 22.85
C ASN A 266 -5.39 -9.16 22.27
N ILE A 267 -5.46 -8.64 21.04
CA ILE A 267 -4.34 -7.92 20.43
C ILE A 267 -4.08 -6.57 21.10
N GLY A 268 -5.14 -5.89 21.54
CA GLY A 268 -5.05 -4.65 22.29
C GLY A 268 -4.27 -4.82 23.60
N VAL A 269 -4.49 -5.94 24.33
CA VAL A 269 -3.72 -6.30 25.53
C VAL A 269 -2.24 -6.48 25.17
N VAL A 270 -1.93 -7.28 24.14
CA VAL A 270 -0.54 -7.51 23.70
C VAL A 270 0.15 -6.20 23.31
N VAL A 271 -0.50 -5.37 22.49
CA VAL A 271 0.03 -4.08 22.03
C VAL A 271 0.20 -3.12 23.21
N ARG A 272 -0.77 -3.05 24.12
CA ARG A 272 -0.68 -2.22 25.32
C ARG A 272 0.48 -2.66 26.20
N ASP A 273 0.61 -3.95 26.45
CA ASP A 273 1.64 -4.49 27.33
C ASP A 273 3.02 -4.24 26.73
N LEU A 274 3.20 -4.47 25.41
CA LEU A 274 4.43 -4.12 24.67
C LEU A 274 4.75 -2.62 24.73
N ARG A 275 3.77 -1.74 24.48
CA ARG A 275 3.95 -0.28 24.60
C ARG A 275 4.37 0.10 26.02
N SER A 276 3.77 -0.54 27.02
CA SER A 276 4.06 -0.29 28.43
C SER A 276 5.49 -0.73 28.85
N LEU A 277 6.10 -1.66 28.11
CA LEU A 277 7.46 -2.15 28.31
C LEU A 277 8.50 -1.37 27.49
N GLY A 278 8.08 -0.38 26.71
CA GLY A 278 8.96 0.43 25.86
C GLY A 278 9.13 -0.09 24.43
N PHE A 279 8.44 -1.18 24.05
CA PHE A 279 8.47 -1.75 22.69
C PHE A 279 7.42 -1.13 21.76
N THR A 280 7.27 0.19 21.79
CA THR A 280 6.25 0.91 21.00
C THR A 280 6.48 0.71 19.51
N SER A 281 7.66 1.04 18.98
CA SER A 281 7.99 0.92 17.55
C SER A 281 7.85 -0.49 17.02
N MET A 282 8.20 -1.50 17.82
CA MET A 282 8.09 -2.91 17.45
C MET A 282 6.62 -3.37 17.40
N ALA A 283 5.80 -2.96 18.36
CA ALA A 283 4.37 -3.23 18.32
C ALA A 283 3.72 -2.58 17.09
N GLU A 284 4.12 -1.35 16.77
CA GLU A 284 3.66 -0.63 15.57
C GLU A 284 4.05 -1.30 14.27
N ASP A 285 5.32 -1.70 14.14
CA ASP A 285 5.81 -2.46 12.99
C ASP A 285 5.09 -3.81 12.85
N ALA A 286 4.75 -4.47 13.97
CA ALA A 286 4.15 -5.79 13.94
C ALA A 286 2.71 -5.77 13.41
N TYR A 287 1.84 -4.91 13.95
CA TYR A 287 0.49 -4.80 13.40
C TYR A 287 0.48 -4.17 12.00
N ALA A 288 1.40 -3.23 11.71
CA ALA A 288 1.56 -2.70 10.35
C ALA A 288 1.89 -3.81 9.35
N SER A 289 2.92 -4.61 9.67
CA SER A 289 3.35 -5.76 8.86
C SER A 289 2.20 -6.76 8.66
N ALA A 290 1.41 -7.04 9.69
CA ALA A 290 0.24 -7.91 9.59
C ALA A 290 -0.82 -7.35 8.64
N ILE A 291 -1.11 -6.05 8.74
CA ILE A 291 -2.08 -5.37 7.85
C ILE A 291 -1.61 -5.42 6.39
N PHE A 292 -0.36 -5.03 6.12
CA PHE A 292 0.20 -5.06 4.77
C PHE A 292 0.28 -6.48 4.20
N PHE A 293 0.63 -7.48 5.02
CA PHE A 293 0.64 -8.88 4.60
C PHE A 293 -0.76 -9.37 4.19
N LEU A 294 -1.77 -9.07 5.01
CA LEU A 294 -3.15 -9.45 4.73
C LEU A 294 -3.67 -8.75 3.46
N LEU A 295 -3.42 -7.44 3.35
CA LEU A 295 -3.78 -6.67 2.16
C LEU A 295 -3.11 -7.21 0.91
N LYS A 296 -1.80 -7.53 0.96
CA LYS A 296 -1.09 -8.16 -0.15
C LYS A 296 -1.74 -9.48 -0.55
N THR A 297 -2.03 -10.34 0.42
CA THR A 297 -2.68 -11.64 0.18
C THR A 297 -4.05 -11.46 -0.47
N LYS A 298 -4.83 -10.48 0.01
CA LYS A 298 -6.15 -10.19 -0.55
C LYS A 298 -6.07 -9.62 -1.97
N VAL A 299 -5.11 -8.74 -2.23
CA VAL A 299 -4.84 -8.24 -3.59
C VAL A 299 -4.47 -9.39 -4.51
N HIS A 300 -3.63 -10.34 -4.09
CA HIS A 300 -3.31 -11.53 -4.89
C HIS A 300 -4.53 -12.43 -5.16
N GLU A 301 -5.39 -12.64 -4.16
CA GLU A 301 -6.62 -13.43 -4.28
C GLU A 301 -7.60 -12.80 -5.28
N LEU A 302 -7.83 -11.48 -5.16
CA LEU A 302 -8.74 -10.76 -6.04
C LEU A 302 -8.14 -10.52 -7.43
N ALA A 303 -6.83 -10.33 -7.53
CA ALA A 303 -6.18 -10.01 -8.80
C ALA A 303 -6.23 -11.17 -9.79
N GLY A 304 -6.26 -12.43 -9.32
CA GLY A 304 -6.51 -13.65 -10.11
C GLY A 304 -5.84 -13.72 -11.49
N ASP A 305 -6.33 -14.64 -12.33
CA ASP A 305 -6.06 -14.66 -13.77
C ASP A 305 -7.29 -14.26 -14.59
N ASP A 306 -8.33 -13.73 -13.93
CA ASP A 306 -9.48 -13.12 -14.62
C ASP A 306 -9.23 -11.62 -14.81
N TYR A 307 -9.13 -11.21 -16.07
CA TYR A 307 -8.86 -9.82 -16.47
C TYR A 307 -10.11 -9.08 -16.98
N ARG A 308 -11.28 -9.72 -16.85
CA ARG A 308 -12.56 -9.20 -17.37
C ARG A 308 -13.32 -8.33 -16.38
N SER A 309 -12.93 -8.32 -15.11
CA SER A 309 -13.52 -7.51 -14.06
C SER A 309 -12.51 -6.50 -13.50
N SER A 310 -13.02 -5.34 -13.06
CA SER A 310 -12.21 -4.37 -12.30
C SER A 310 -12.17 -4.82 -10.85
N VAL A 311 -10.97 -4.76 -10.25
CA VAL A 311 -10.70 -5.23 -8.90
C VAL A 311 -10.42 -4.06 -7.94
N LEU A 312 -10.12 -2.88 -8.48
CA LEU A 312 -9.68 -1.73 -7.70
C LEU A 312 -10.73 -1.26 -6.69
N GLU A 313 -12.00 -1.24 -7.09
CA GLU A 313 -13.09 -0.82 -6.20
C GLU A 313 -13.31 -1.83 -5.06
N SER A 314 -13.24 -3.13 -5.36
CA SER A 314 -13.30 -4.18 -4.34
C SER A 314 -12.16 -4.07 -3.34
N ILE A 315 -10.95 -3.70 -3.79
CA ILE A 315 -9.80 -3.45 -2.92
C ILE A 315 -10.05 -2.26 -1.99
N LYS A 316 -10.54 -1.13 -2.51
CA LYS A 316 -10.84 0.06 -1.69
C LYS A 316 -11.89 -0.23 -0.62
N LEU A 317 -12.99 -0.87 -1.01
CA LEU A 317 -14.05 -1.26 -0.09
C LEU A 317 -13.53 -2.22 0.98
N TRP A 318 -12.67 -3.17 0.60
CA TRP A 318 -12.05 -4.07 1.57
C TRP A 318 -11.09 -3.35 2.53
N ILE A 319 -10.29 -2.38 2.07
CA ILE A 319 -9.43 -1.55 2.93
C ILE A 319 -10.28 -0.82 3.98
N GLN A 320 -11.42 -0.26 3.57
CA GLN A 320 -12.37 0.41 4.47
C GLN A 320 -13.01 -0.55 5.46
N ALA A 321 -13.44 -1.73 5.01
CA ALA A 321 -14.15 -2.69 5.81
C ALA A 321 -13.27 -3.41 6.85
N VAL A 322 -12.01 -3.72 6.50
CA VAL A 322 -11.17 -4.61 7.32
C VAL A 322 -10.00 -3.86 7.98
N PRO A 323 -8.93 -3.44 7.27
CA PRO A 323 -7.81 -2.70 7.88
C PRO A 323 -8.20 -1.46 8.68
N LEU A 324 -9.05 -0.58 8.13
CA LEU A 324 -9.37 0.69 8.77
C LEU A 324 -10.27 0.49 10.00
N GLN A 325 -11.25 -0.42 9.94
CA GLN A 325 -12.07 -0.76 11.11
C GLN A 325 -11.23 -1.40 12.22
N PHE A 326 -10.31 -2.30 11.86
CA PHE A 326 -9.39 -2.91 12.80
C PHE A 326 -8.51 -1.84 13.49
N LEU A 327 -7.92 -0.93 12.71
CA LEU A 327 -7.10 0.16 13.24
C LEU A 327 -7.91 1.08 14.16
N HIS A 328 -9.12 1.45 13.78
CA HIS A 328 -10.00 2.28 14.61
C HIS A 328 -10.29 1.60 15.94
N ALA A 329 -10.69 0.32 15.93
CA ALA A 329 -11.00 -0.43 17.13
C ALA A 329 -9.78 -0.65 18.04
N LEU A 330 -8.59 -0.87 17.46
CA LEU A 330 -7.34 -1.00 18.21
C LEU A 330 -6.95 0.32 18.88
N LEU A 331 -7.04 1.44 18.16
CA LEU A 331 -6.72 2.77 18.70
C LEU A 331 -7.73 3.22 19.76
N ASP A 332 -9.01 2.89 19.58
CA ASP A 332 -10.05 3.08 20.61
C ASP A 332 -9.73 2.30 21.89
N TYR A 333 -9.33 1.03 21.76
CA TYR A 333 -8.94 0.20 22.89
C TYR A 333 -7.73 0.77 23.65
N LEU A 334 -6.77 1.33 22.92
CA LEU A 334 -5.57 1.95 23.48
C LEU A 334 -5.85 3.33 24.11
N GLY A 335 -7.08 3.84 24.03
CA GLY A 335 -7.48 5.11 24.63
C GLY A 335 -7.00 6.34 23.85
N GLU A 336 -6.54 6.18 22.61
CA GLU A 336 -5.95 7.25 21.81
C GLU A 336 -6.98 8.04 20.98
N SER A 337 -8.29 7.72 21.08
CA SER A 337 -9.34 8.33 20.25
C SER A 337 -10.10 9.51 20.88
N LYS A 338 -9.99 9.75 22.20
CA LYS A 338 -10.58 10.93 22.87
C LYS A 338 -9.71 11.41 24.03
N SER A 339 -8.90 12.45 23.81
CA SER A 339 -8.34 13.24 24.92
C SER A 339 -8.90 14.66 24.88
N ASN A 340 -10.03 14.88 25.55
CA ASN A 340 -10.31 16.19 26.13
C ASN A 340 -9.61 16.23 27.49
N GLU A 341 -8.59 17.08 27.59
CA GLU A 341 -7.93 17.56 28.80
C GLU A 341 -7.46 16.52 29.84
N SER A 342 -6.17 16.16 29.79
CA SER A 342 -5.28 16.06 30.95
C SER A 342 -3.82 15.90 30.49
N PRO A 343 -2.82 16.47 31.20
CA PRO A 343 -1.42 16.36 30.82
C PRO A 343 -0.86 15.05 31.39
N SER A 344 -0.85 13.98 30.60
CA SER A 344 -0.06 12.78 30.95
C SER A 344 1.16 12.62 30.05
N SER A 345 2.22 12.23 30.75
CA SER A 345 3.60 11.96 30.40
C SER A 345 3.83 11.29 29.04
N GLY A 346 4.85 11.78 28.33
CA GLY A 346 5.21 11.37 26.99
C GLY A 346 5.62 9.91 26.87
N LEU A 347 4.82 9.16 26.11
CA LEU A 347 5.23 8.28 25.02
C LEU A 347 4.04 8.29 24.03
N LYS A 348 3.86 9.41 23.33
CA LYS A 348 2.82 9.52 22.30
C LYS A 348 3.32 8.85 21.03
N SER A 349 2.54 7.89 20.53
CA SER A 349 2.80 7.18 19.29
C SER A 349 3.16 8.16 18.16
N PRO A 350 4.06 7.82 17.21
CA PRO A 350 4.21 8.52 15.93
C PRO A 350 2.91 8.60 15.11
N LEU A 351 1.86 7.86 15.51
CA LEU A 351 0.51 7.90 14.96
C LEU A 351 -0.46 8.79 15.78
N ALA A 352 -0.05 9.30 16.95
CA ALA A 352 -0.86 10.18 17.78
C ALA A 352 -0.95 11.57 17.13
N SER A 353 -2.18 11.97 16.82
CA SER A 353 -2.54 13.23 16.19
C SER A 353 -2.14 14.44 17.04
N TYR A 354 -1.64 15.49 16.38
CA TYR A 354 -1.71 16.85 16.92
C TYR A 354 -3.11 17.40 16.61
N PRO A 355 -3.87 17.94 17.58
CA PRO A 355 -5.04 18.75 17.24
C PRO A 355 -4.55 20.12 16.76
N SER A 356 -4.63 20.40 15.45
CA SER A 356 -4.59 21.78 14.98
C SER A 356 -5.94 22.45 15.29
N SER A 357 -5.91 23.32 16.29
CA SER A 357 -6.79 24.46 16.55
C SER A 357 -8.06 24.60 15.68
N ASN A 358 -9.21 24.46 16.34
CA ASN A 358 -10.50 25.11 16.08
C ASN A 358 -11.13 24.97 14.70
N TYR A 359 -11.94 23.92 14.51
CA TYR A 359 -13.29 24.05 13.93
C TYR A 359 -14.22 22.99 14.54
N TYR A 360 -15.33 23.43 15.13
CA TYR A 360 -16.42 22.57 15.60
C TYR A 360 -17.22 22.05 14.40
N GLY A 361 -17.46 20.74 14.35
CA GLY A 361 -18.52 20.16 13.51
C GLY A 361 -18.20 18.78 12.93
N THR A 362 -18.82 17.74 13.51
CA THR A 362 -19.19 16.45 12.90
C THR A 362 -18.14 15.67 12.09
N GLY A 363 -17.70 14.52 12.65
CA GLY A 363 -17.44 13.30 11.88
C GLY A 363 -16.18 13.23 11.01
N THR A 364 -15.15 14.05 11.25
CA THR A 364 -13.88 13.89 10.52
C THR A 364 -13.08 12.72 11.10
N PRO A 365 -12.66 11.73 10.28
CA PRO A 365 -11.78 10.65 10.73
C PRO A 365 -10.48 11.25 11.27
N SER A 366 -9.87 10.60 12.27
CA SER A 366 -8.60 11.06 12.82
C SER A 366 -7.55 11.21 11.71
N GLU A 367 -6.75 12.27 11.74
CA GLU A 367 -5.73 12.54 10.71
C GLU A 367 -4.78 11.35 10.50
N GLY A 368 -4.53 10.57 11.56
CA GLY A 368 -3.78 9.32 11.51
C GLY A 368 -4.46 8.22 10.68
N LEU A 369 -5.78 8.08 10.78
CA LEU A 369 -6.54 7.09 10.01
C LEU A 369 -6.54 7.43 8.51
N VAL A 370 -6.62 8.72 8.16
CA VAL A 370 -6.51 9.19 6.77
C VAL A 370 -5.12 8.87 6.21
N ARG A 371 -4.05 9.10 6.98
CA ARG A 371 -2.68 8.73 6.56
C ARG A 371 -2.54 7.22 6.35
N TRP A 372 -3.16 6.41 7.21
CA TRP A 372 -3.19 4.96 7.05
C TRP A 372 -3.94 4.54 5.79
N GLN A 373 -5.10 5.12 5.53
CA GLN A 373 -5.86 4.87 4.31
C GLN A 373 -5.00 5.12 3.06
N LEU A 374 -4.37 6.30 2.95
CA LEU A 374 -3.51 6.63 1.80
C LEU A 374 -2.33 5.67 1.65
N ARG A 375 -1.69 5.25 2.75
CA ARG A 375 -0.59 4.28 2.72
C ARG A 375 -1.05 2.90 2.25
N LEU A 376 -2.23 2.46 2.71
CA LEU A 376 -2.79 1.17 2.33
C LEU A 376 -3.24 1.18 0.88
N GLU A 377 -3.89 2.24 0.42
CA GLU A 377 -4.27 2.42 -0.99
C GLU A 377 -3.04 2.42 -1.89
N TYR A 378 -2.01 3.22 -1.58
CA TYR A 378 -0.75 3.22 -2.34
C TYR A 378 -0.13 1.82 -2.43
N PHE A 379 -0.01 1.12 -1.30
CA PHE A 379 0.56 -0.22 -1.26
C PHE A 379 -0.26 -1.23 -2.06
N ALA A 380 -1.59 -1.15 -1.99
CA ALA A 380 -2.47 -2.03 -2.74
C ALA A 380 -2.33 -1.79 -4.25
N TYR A 381 -2.24 -0.53 -4.67
CA TYR A 381 -2.12 -0.14 -6.06
C TYR A 381 -0.75 -0.52 -6.63
N GLU A 382 0.33 -0.31 -5.87
CA GLU A 382 1.67 -0.76 -6.24
C GLU A 382 1.71 -2.30 -6.39
N THR A 383 1.09 -3.03 -5.46
CA THR A 383 1.02 -4.50 -5.51
C THR A 383 0.22 -4.99 -6.72
N LEU A 384 -0.95 -4.40 -6.98
CA LEU A 384 -1.79 -4.76 -8.12
C LEU A 384 -1.10 -4.41 -9.44
N GLN A 385 -0.48 -3.23 -9.53
CA GLN A 385 0.30 -2.81 -10.67
C GLN A 385 1.41 -3.81 -10.99
N ASP A 386 2.17 -4.25 -9.99
CA ASP A 386 3.26 -5.21 -10.18
C ASP A 386 2.76 -6.55 -10.74
N LEU A 387 1.62 -7.03 -10.26
CA LEU A 387 0.96 -8.22 -10.78
C LEU A 387 0.51 -8.04 -12.24
N ARG A 388 -0.12 -6.90 -12.55
CA ARG A 388 -0.62 -6.60 -13.90
C ARG A 388 0.52 -6.36 -14.89
N ILE A 389 1.60 -5.68 -14.50
CA ILE A 389 2.80 -5.49 -15.31
C ILE A 389 3.45 -6.85 -15.63
N ALA A 390 3.55 -7.75 -14.63
CA ALA A 390 4.14 -9.08 -14.83
C ALA A 390 3.33 -9.94 -15.82
N LYS A 391 2.02 -9.72 -15.93
CA LYS A 391 1.09 -10.42 -16.81
C LYS A 391 0.62 -9.61 -18.00
N LEU A 392 1.22 -8.44 -18.24
CA LEU A 392 0.75 -7.49 -19.25
C LEU A 392 0.77 -8.09 -20.66
N PHE A 393 1.72 -8.99 -20.93
CA PHE A 393 1.77 -9.71 -22.20
C PHE A 393 0.52 -10.57 -22.41
N GLU A 394 0.15 -11.40 -21.44
CA GLU A 394 -1.07 -12.23 -21.47
C GLU A 394 -2.33 -11.37 -21.58
N ILE A 395 -2.42 -10.31 -20.77
CA ILE A 395 -3.57 -9.39 -20.77
C ILE A 395 -3.77 -8.77 -22.16
N ILE A 396 -2.68 -8.41 -22.85
CA ILE A 396 -2.76 -7.83 -24.19
C ILE A 396 -3.07 -8.87 -25.26
N VAL A 397 -2.58 -10.11 -25.12
CA VAL A 397 -2.95 -11.22 -26.04
C VAL A 397 -4.46 -11.44 -26.04
N ASP A 398 -5.09 -11.40 -24.86
CA ASP A 398 -6.54 -11.59 -24.68
C ASP A 398 -7.34 -10.29 -24.79
N TYR A 399 -6.72 -9.18 -25.22
CA TYR A 399 -7.37 -7.88 -25.26
C TYR A 399 -8.56 -7.90 -26.23
N PRO A 400 -9.78 -7.55 -25.78
CA PRO A 400 -10.96 -7.65 -26.62
C PRO A 400 -10.85 -6.70 -27.82
N GLY A 401 -11.07 -7.24 -29.02
CA GLY A 401 -11.45 -6.43 -30.17
C GLY A 401 -12.74 -5.67 -29.84
N GLN A 402 -12.79 -4.37 -30.14
CA GLN A 402 -13.88 -3.47 -29.74
C GLN A 402 -15.27 -3.85 -30.29
N GLY A 403 -15.39 -4.91 -31.08
CA GLY A 403 -16.64 -5.42 -31.66
C GLY A 403 -17.55 -6.23 -30.73
N LYS A 404 -17.11 -6.63 -29.53
CA LYS A 404 -18.01 -7.24 -28.53
C LYS A 404 -18.58 -6.19 -27.57
N LEU A 405 -19.75 -5.67 -27.95
CA LEU A 405 -20.72 -4.95 -27.11
C LEU A 405 -20.13 -3.86 -26.20
N GLY A 406 -19.89 -2.68 -26.79
CA GLY A 406 -19.85 -1.40 -26.08
C GLY A 406 -18.53 -1.07 -25.38
N ASN A 407 -17.67 -0.29 -26.05
CA ASN A 407 -16.68 0.68 -25.55
C ASN A 407 -15.88 0.39 -24.26
N THR A 408 -15.80 -0.84 -23.79
CA THR A 408 -15.13 -1.22 -22.55
C THR A 408 -13.79 -1.83 -22.94
N GLY A 409 -12.72 -1.03 -22.81
CA GLY A 409 -11.37 -1.59 -22.79
C GLY A 409 -11.28 -2.67 -21.70
N SER A 410 -10.28 -3.56 -21.78
CA SER A 410 -10.07 -4.57 -20.73
C SER A 410 -10.05 -3.89 -19.35
N PRO A 411 -10.94 -4.24 -18.41
CA PRO A 411 -10.98 -3.60 -17.09
C PRO A 411 -9.65 -3.70 -16.34
N ALA A 412 -8.88 -4.76 -16.57
CA ALA A 412 -7.52 -4.90 -16.02
C ALA A 412 -6.54 -3.83 -16.56
N ILE A 413 -6.72 -3.36 -17.80
CA ILE A 413 -5.92 -2.28 -18.39
C ILE A 413 -6.33 -0.91 -17.81
N GLU A 414 -7.63 -0.69 -17.56
CA GLU A 414 -8.09 0.53 -16.89
C GLU A 414 -7.65 0.58 -15.41
N ASP A 415 -7.69 -0.55 -14.70
CA ASP A 415 -7.14 -0.65 -13.35
C ASP A 415 -5.63 -0.35 -13.33
N LEU A 416 -4.89 -0.91 -14.30
CA LEU A 416 -3.45 -0.66 -14.43
C LEU A 416 -3.15 0.82 -14.70
N LYS A 417 -3.93 1.48 -15.54
CA LYS A 417 -3.84 2.93 -15.79
C LYS A 417 -4.04 3.73 -14.50
N GLN A 418 -5.12 3.47 -13.75
CA GLN A 418 -5.37 4.15 -12.48
C GLN A 418 -4.25 3.92 -11.47
N CYS A 419 -3.69 2.70 -11.42
CA CYS A 419 -2.54 2.41 -10.55
C CYS A 419 -1.31 3.22 -10.96
N LEU A 420 -1.00 3.32 -12.25
CA LEU A 420 0.17 4.07 -12.77
C LEU A 420 0.04 5.57 -12.57
N GLU A 421 -1.16 6.13 -12.69
CA GLU A 421 -1.44 7.54 -12.37
C GLU A 421 -1.17 7.83 -10.89
N TYR A 422 -1.45 6.87 -10.01
CA TYR A 422 -1.28 7.02 -8.57
C TYR A 422 0.17 6.75 -8.09
N THR A 423 0.85 5.77 -8.67
CA THR A 423 2.21 5.36 -8.23
C THR A 423 3.33 6.13 -8.92
N GLY A 424 3.10 6.61 -10.15
CA GLY A 424 4.12 7.23 -11.01
C GLY A 424 5.20 6.27 -11.54
N GLN A 425 5.02 4.94 -11.45
CA GLN A 425 6.05 3.94 -11.79
C GLN A 425 6.03 3.53 -13.28
N HIS A 426 6.02 4.51 -14.19
CA HIS A 426 5.84 4.29 -15.63
C HIS A 426 7.01 3.55 -16.30
N SER A 427 8.25 3.81 -15.88
CA SER A 427 9.45 3.15 -16.42
C SER A 427 9.46 1.63 -16.17
N LYS A 428 8.96 1.20 -15.01
CA LYS A 428 8.86 -0.22 -14.63
C LYS A 428 7.97 -1.00 -15.60
N LEU A 429 6.86 -0.40 -16.05
CA LEU A 429 5.99 -1.00 -17.06
C LEU A 429 6.74 -1.17 -18.38
N VAL A 430 7.38 -0.11 -18.87
CA VAL A 430 8.08 -0.11 -20.17
C VAL A 430 9.20 -1.15 -20.18
N ASP A 431 10.07 -1.16 -19.16
CA ASP A 431 11.21 -2.07 -19.10
C ASP A 431 10.78 -3.55 -18.99
N SER A 432 9.80 -3.82 -18.12
CA SER A 432 9.26 -5.17 -17.94
C SER A 432 8.59 -5.66 -19.22
N PHE A 433 7.78 -4.82 -19.87
CA PHE A 433 7.05 -5.21 -21.06
C PHE A 433 7.95 -5.38 -22.28
N ILE A 434 8.94 -4.51 -22.49
CA ILE A 434 9.96 -4.70 -23.54
C ILE A 434 10.71 -6.02 -23.32
N THR A 435 11.05 -6.34 -22.06
CA THR A 435 11.70 -7.61 -21.72
C THR A 435 10.82 -8.81 -22.07
N ALA A 436 9.52 -8.75 -21.74
CA ALA A 436 8.56 -9.79 -22.09
C ALA A 436 8.41 -9.96 -23.61
N LEU A 437 8.30 -8.86 -24.37
CA LEU A 437 8.22 -8.88 -25.83
C LEU A 437 9.44 -9.54 -26.48
N ARG A 438 10.65 -9.18 -26.03
CA ARG A 438 11.91 -9.76 -26.54
C ARG A 438 12.00 -11.26 -26.28
N TYR A 439 11.58 -11.70 -25.10
CA TYR A 439 11.71 -13.10 -24.69
C TYR A 439 10.63 -14.01 -25.30
N ARG A 440 9.41 -13.49 -25.50
CA ARG A 440 8.25 -14.30 -25.88
C ARG A 440 7.81 -14.14 -27.34
N LEU A 441 7.88 -12.91 -27.88
CA LEU A 441 7.29 -12.58 -29.18
C LEU A 441 8.36 -12.35 -30.26
N LEU A 442 9.40 -11.57 -29.96
CA LEU A 442 10.42 -11.15 -30.94
C LEU A 442 11.51 -12.23 -31.10
N THR A 443 11.07 -13.45 -31.38
CA THR A 443 11.93 -14.61 -31.61
C THR A 443 11.75 -15.15 -33.02
N ALA A 444 12.77 -15.86 -33.54
CA ALA A 444 12.73 -16.40 -34.90
C ALA A 444 11.63 -17.44 -35.12
N GLY A 445 11.10 -18.04 -34.06
CA GLY A 445 10.03 -19.03 -34.11
C GLY A 445 8.61 -18.47 -34.21
N ALA A 446 8.40 -17.19 -33.88
CA ALA A 446 7.08 -16.56 -33.96
C ALA A 446 6.72 -16.25 -35.43
N SER A 447 5.46 -16.44 -35.81
CA SER A 447 5.00 -16.08 -37.16
C SER A 447 4.90 -14.55 -37.31
N THR A 448 5.11 -14.04 -38.52
CA THR A 448 5.00 -12.60 -38.80
C THR A 448 3.60 -12.08 -38.54
N ASN A 449 2.58 -12.90 -38.80
CA ASN A 449 1.18 -12.57 -38.56
C ASN A 449 0.87 -12.43 -37.06
N ASP A 450 1.35 -13.36 -36.21
CA ASP A 450 1.17 -13.27 -34.75
C ASP A 450 1.83 -12.00 -34.17
N ILE A 451 3.02 -11.65 -34.65
CA ILE A 451 3.72 -10.44 -34.22
C ILE A 451 2.94 -9.18 -34.61
N LEU A 452 2.36 -9.15 -35.82
CA LEU A 452 1.54 -8.05 -36.30
C LEU A 452 0.23 -7.92 -35.52
N HIS A 453 -0.48 -9.01 -35.28
CA HIS A 453 -1.69 -9.00 -34.44
C HIS A 453 -1.39 -8.54 -33.02
N GLN A 454 -0.33 -9.09 -32.40
CA GLN A 454 0.08 -8.66 -31.07
C GLN A 454 0.48 -7.18 -31.04
N TYR A 455 1.10 -6.66 -32.11
CA TYR A 455 1.41 -5.23 -32.22
C TYR A 455 0.15 -4.37 -32.28
N VAL A 456 -0.88 -4.78 -33.04
CA VAL A 456 -2.19 -4.12 -33.07
C VAL A 456 -2.84 -4.12 -31.68
N SER A 457 -2.91 -5.27 -31.01
CA SER A 457 -3.44 -5.36 -29.65
C SER A 457 -2.64 -4.50 -28.65
N THR A 458 -1.31 -4.45 -28.81
CA THR A 458 -0.44 -3.59 -27.99
C THR A 458 -0.75 -2.11 -28.21
N ILE A 459 -0.93 -1.69 -29.46
CA ILE A 459 -1.32 -0.31 -29.79
C ILE A 459 -2.66 0.03 -29.11
N LYS A 460 -3.66 -0.86 -29.24
CA LYS A 460 -5.00 -0.66 -28.66
C LYS A 460 -4.96 -0.58 -27.14
N ALA A 461 -4.25 -1.49 -26.47
CA ALA A 461 -4.16 -1.54 -25.02
C ALA A 461 -3.36 -0.36 -24.44
N LEU A 462 -2.20 -0.04 -25.00
CA LEU A 462 -1.37 1.06 -24.50
C LEU A 462 -2.00 2.43 -24.76
N ARG A 463 -2.83 2.57 -25.80
CA ARG A 463 -3.62 3.79 -26.03
C ARG A 463 -4.64 4.05 -24.91
N THR A 464 -5.16 3.00 -24.28
CA THR A 464 -6.05 3.12 -23.12
C THR A 464 -5.28 3.63 -21.90
N ILE A 465 -4.07 3.11 -21.66
CA ILE A 465 -3.21 3.50 -20.53
C ILE A 465 -2.64 4.91 -20.71
N ASP A 466 -2.09 5.19 -21.89
CA ASP A 466 -1.38 6.42 -22.20
C ASP A 466 -1.90 7.01 -23.53
N PRO A 467 -2.90 7.91 -23.45
CA PRO A 467 -3.43 8.62 -24.61
C PRO A 467 -2.40 9.53 -25.29
N ALA A 468 -1.35 9.95 -24.60
CA ALA A 468 -0.28 10.77 -25.18
C ALA A 468 0.62 9.92 -26.10
N GLY A 469 0.70 8.61 -25.88
CA GLY A 469 1.39 7.63 -26.71
C GLY A 469 2.90 7.47 -26.41
N VAL A 470 3.40 8.08 -25.34
CA VAL A 470 4.79 7.98 -24.85
C VAL A 470 5.20 6.51 -24.66
N PHE A 471 4.38 5.69 -23.99
CA PHE A 471 4.68 4.28 -23.75
C PHE A 471 4.71 3.50 -25.06
N LEU A 472 3.74 3.75 -25.93
CA LEU A 472 3.64 3.08 -27.21
C LEU A 472 4.84 3.37 -28.11
N GLU A 473 5.39 4.58 -28.03
CA GLU A 473 6.59 4.92 -28.77
C GLU A 473 7.82 4.16 -28.29
N ALA A 474 8.03 4.03 -26.98
CA ALA A 474 9.14 3.30 -26.40
C ALA A 474 9.03 1.78 -26.64
N VAL A 475 7.85 1.22 -26.41
CA VAL A 475 7.56 -0.22 -26.51
C VAL A 475 7.43 -0.68 -27.97
N GLY A 476 6.88 0.17 -28.85
CA GLY A 476 6.63 -0.16 -30.24
C GLY A 476 7.89 -0.21 -31.09
N GLU A 477 8.94 0.54 -30.74
CA GLU A 477 10.19 0.58 -31.53
C GLU A 477 10.88 -0.80 -31.67
N PRO A 478 11.11 -1.58 -30.58
CA PRO A 478 11.64 -2.94 -30.70
C PRO A 478 10.84 -3.86 -31.63
N ILE A 479 9.51 -3.73 -31.67
CA ILE A 479 8.64 -4.54 -32.52
C ILE A 479 8.81 -4.14 -33.99
N ARG A 480 8.79 -2.83 -34.28
CA ARG A 480 8.96 -2.29 -35.63
C ARG A 480 10.33 -2.62 -36.22
N GLU A 481 11.38 -2.46 -35.43
CA GLU A 481 12.75 -2.78 -35.84
C GLU A 481 12.88 -4.27 -36.20
N TYR A 482 12.28 -5.16 -35.40
CA TYR A 482 12.26 -6.60 -35.67
C TYR A 482 11.49 -6.94 -36.96
N LEU A 483 10.30 -6.36 -37.15
CA LEU A 483 9.49 -6.59 -38.35
C LEU A 483 10.13 -6.03 -39.62
N ARG A 484 10.87 -4.92 -39.55
CA ARG A 484 11.62 -4.38 -40.69
C ARG A 484 12.73 -5.33 -41.17
N GLY A 485 13.27 -6.15 -40.27
CA GLY A 485 14.26 -7.18 -40.60
C GLY A 485 13.68 -8.43 -41.29
N ARG A 486 12.37 -8.65 -41.21
CA ARG A 486 11.69 -9.82 -41.80
C ARG A 486 11.25 -9.54 -43.24
N LYS A 487 11.55 -10.47 -44.15
CA LYS A 487 11.32 -10.32 -45.60
C LYS A 487 9.85 -10.43 -46.00
N ASP A 488 9.06 -11.16 -45.21
CA ASP A 488 7.66 -11.47 -45.44
C ASP A 488 6.68 -10.45 -44.84
N THR A 489 7.18 -9.45 -44.09
CA THR A 489 6.37 -8.44 -43.40
C THR A 489 5.41 -7.70 -44.31
N ILE A 490 5.87 -7.21 -45.47
CA ILE A 490 5.02 -6.44 -46.40
C ILE A 490 3.86 -7.32 -46.89
N LYS A 491 4.17 -8.57 -47.29
CA LYS A 491 3.16 -9.52 -47.76
C LYS A 491 2.14 -9.84 -46.66
N CYS A 492 2.60 -10.09 -45.43
CA CYS A 492 1.70 -10.33 -44.29
C CYS A 492 0.81 -9.12 -43.97
N ILE A 493 1.33 -7.89 -44.04
CA ILE A 493 0.53 -6.66 -43.83
C ILE A 493 -0.53 -6.54 -44.92
N VAL A 494 -0.17 -6.72 -46.20
CA VAL A 494 -1.12 -6.67 -47.31
C VAL A 494 -2.21 -7.74 -47.12
N THR A 495 -1.84 -8.97 -46.79
CA THR A 495 -2.80 -10.04 -46.50
C THR A 495 -3.74 -9.66 -45.34
N MET A 496 -3.21 -9.11 -44.25
CA MET A 496 -4.00 -8.65 -43.10
C MET A 496 -4.97 -7.50 -43.43
N LEU A 497 -4.62 -6.65 -44.41
CA LEU A 497 -5.49 -5.60 -44.96
C LEU A 497 -6.56 -6.12 -45.93
N THR A 498 -6.46 -7.36 -46.41
CA THR A 498 -7.38 -7.91 -47.43
C THR A 498 -8.17 -9.15 -47.01
N ASP A 499 -7.75 -9.85 -45.96
CA ASP A 499 -8.39 -11.08 -45.47
C ASP A 499 -9.67 -10.82 -44.63
N GLY A 500 -10.14 -9.57 -44.54
CA GLY A 500 -11.37 -9.21 -43.83
C GLY A 500 -12.68 -9.56 -44.55
N ALA A 501 -12.65 -10.02 -45.81
CA ALA A 501 -13.85 -10.06 -46.65
C ALA A 501 -14.15 -11.40 -47.36
N GLY A 502 -13.43 -12.51 -47.08
CA GLY A 502 -13.63 -13.75 -47.85
C GLY A 502 -13.22 -15.06 -47.17
N GLY A 503 -14.09 -15.62 -46.33
CA GLY A 503 -14.42 -17.06 -46.28
C GLY A 503 -13.44 -18.09 -45.73
N ASN A 504 -13.69 -18.57 -44.50
CA ASN A 504 -13.82 -20.01 -44.20
C ASN A 504 -14.58 -20.24 -42.87
N PRO A 505 -15.74 -20.93 -42.84
CA PRO A 505 -16.53 -21.16 -41.62
C PRO A 505 -16.03 -22.33 -40.76
N SER A 506 -14.77 -22.74 -40.92
CA SER A 506 -14.17 -23.88 -40.21
C SER A 506 -12.79 -23.52 -39.72
N GLY A 507 -12.75 -22.56 -38.80
CA GLY A 507 -11.59 -22.16 -38.02
C GLY A 507 -12.09 -21.36 -36.83
N THR A 508 -11.83 -21.85 -35.63
CA THR A 508 -12.37 -21.32 -34.38
C THR A 508 -11.98 -19.87 -34.15
N GLY A 509 -12.95 -18.96 -34.25
CA GLY A 509 -13.13 -17.75 -33.45
C GLY A 509 -11.98 -16.73 -33.40
N SER A 510 -11.83 -15.91 -34.44
CA SER A 510 -11.24 -14.56 -34.30
C SER A 510 -11.60 -13.70 -35.54
N THR A 511 -12.89 -13.48 -35.76
CA THR A 511 -13.42 -12.87 -37.00
C THR A 511 -13.92 -11.44 -36.78
N GLY A 512 -13.28 -10.67 -35.88
CA GLY A 512 -13.69 -9.30 -35.53
C GLY A 512 -12.54 -8.34 -35.22
N ASP A 513 -11.37 -8.58 -35.82
CA ASP A 513 -10.16 -7.75 -35.64
C ASP A 513 -9.44 -7.49 -36.97
N SER A 514 -10.17 -7.46 -38.09
CA SER A 514 -9.55 -7.12 -39.37
C SER A 514 -9.20 -5.64 -39.36
N LEU A 515 -7.96 -5.28 -39.69
CA LEU A 515 -7.53 -3.89 -39.84
C LEU A 515 -8.45 -3.08 -40.76
N LEU A 516 -9.18 -3.73 -41.68
CA LEU A 516 -10.23 -3.14 -42.49
C LEU A 516 -11.37 -2.49 -41.69
N GLU A 517 -11.76 -3.04 -40.54
CA GLU A 517 -12.78 -2.43 -39.68
C GLU A 517 -12.25 -1.19 -38.95
N GLU A 518 -10.94 -1.13 -38.67
CA GLU A 518 -10.31 0.11 -38.18
C GLU A 518 -10.28 1.19 -39.26
N LEU A 519 -10.12 0.81 -40.55
CA LEU A 519 -10.23 1.75 -41.69
C LEU A 519 -11.65 2.36 -41.78
N ASN A 520 -12.69 1.53 -41.69
CA ASN A 520 -14.10 1.99 -41.71
C ASN A 520 -14.44 2.96 -40.55
N ARG A 521 -13.83 2.82 -39.37
CA ARG A 521 -14.13 3.69 -38.21
C ARG A 521 -13.50 5.08 -38.32
N ASP A 522 -12.40 5.21 -39.05
CA ASP A 522 -11.83 6.52 -39.36
C ASP A 522 -12.64 7.25 -40.44
N GLU A 523 -13.37 6.53 -41.30
CA GLU A 523 -14.36 7.12 -42.23
C GLU A 523 -15.52 7.78 -41.47
N GLU A 524 -16.17 7.11 -40.50
CA GLU A 524 -17.28 7.71 -39.72
C GLU A 524 -16.86 8.96 -38.93
N ASN A 525 -15.60 9.01 -38.47
CA ASN A 525 -15.04 10.18 -37.78
C ASN A 525 -14.64 11.32 -38.74
N GLN A 526 -14.49 11.05 -40.04
CA GLN A 526 -14.26 12.05 -41.09
C GLN A 526 -15.56 12.48 -41.79
N GLU A 527 -16.57 11.61 -41.85
CA GLU A 527 -17.88 11.91 -42.43
C GLU A 527 -18.73 12.84 -41.56
N SER A 528 -18.44 12.99 -40.26
CA SER A 528 -19.00 14.08 -39.45
C SER A 528 -18.51 15.48 -39.88
N SER A 529 -17.62 15.56 -40.86
CA SER A 529 -17.07 16.78 -41.46
C SER A 529 -17.34 16.89 -42.96
N GLY A 530 -18.26 16.09 -43.52
CA GLY A 530 -18.72 16.21 -44.90
C GLY A 530 -20.21 16.51 -44.94
N LEU A 531 -20.56 17.65 -45.56
CA LEU A 531 -21.91 18.18 -45.82
C LEU A 531 -22.43 19.18 -44.79
N ASP A 532 -21.79 20.35 -44.68
CA ASP A 532 -22.53 21.62 -44.84
C ASP A 532 -21.59 22.80 -45.10
N ASP A 533 -22.16 23.76 -45.82
CA ASP A 533 -21.60 24.91 -46.52
C ASP A 533 -20.83 25.94 -45.65
N ASP A 534 -19.86 26.58 -46.30
CA ASP A 534 -19.47 28.00 -46.15
C ASP A 534 -18.83 28.52 -44.84
N VAL A 535 -17.52 28.83 -44.95
CA VAL A 535 -16.67 29.73 -44.13
C VAL A 535 -16.69 29.54 -42.60
N ASN A 536 -15.54 29.09 -42.04
CA ASN A 536 -15.09 29.18 -40.63
C ASN A 536 -14.97 27.88 -39.79
N THR A 537 -15.00 26.70 -40.41
CA THR A 537 -14.83 25.39 -39.72
C THR A 537 -13.39 25.17 -39.22
N ASP A 538 -12.39 25.71 -39.92
CA ASP A 538 -10.97 25.56 -39.57
C ASP A 538 -10.63 26.26 -38.24
N ASP A 539 -11.12 27.49 -38.03
CA ASP A 539 -10.91 28.23 -36.77
C ASP A 539 -11.59 27.55 -35.58
N LYS A 540 -12.78 26.97 -35.77
CA LYS A 540 -13.49 26.27 -34.69
C LYS A 540 -12.77 24.98 -34.29
N GLN A 541 -12.29 24.19 -35.26
CA GLN A 541 -11.51 22.99 -34.99
C GLN A 541 -10.13 23.33 -34.41
N ALA A 542 -9.47 24.38 -34.92
CA ALA A 542 -8.23 24.90 -34.38
C ALA A 542 -8.39 25.39 -32.94
N TRP A 543 -9.52 26.02 -32.61
CA TRP A 543 -9.84 26.47 -31.25
C TRP A 543 -10.15 25.30 -30.31
N ILE A 544 -10.88 24.27 -30.76
CA ILE A 544 -11.08 23.02 -30.01
C ILE A 544 -9.73 22.33 -29.75
N ASN A 545 -8.86 22.26 -30.76
CA ASN A 545 -7.53 21.68 -30.64
C ASN A 545 -6.64 22.51 -29.68
N ALA A 546 -6.75 23.83 -29.70
CA ALA A 546 -6.01 24.73 -28.81
C ALA A 546 -6.50 24.63 -27.35
N GLN A 547 -7.81 24.49 -27.12
CA GLN A 547 -8.38 24.30 -25.79
C GLN A 547 -8.00 22.97 -25.13
N SER A 548 -7.66 21.98 -25.95
CA SER A 548 -7.40 20.61 -25.51
C SER A 548 -5.95 20.17 -25.77
N TRP A 549 -5.08 21.18 -25.93
CA TRP A 549 -3.64 21.04 -25.93
C TRP A 549 -3.13 20.98 -24.49
N GLU A 550 -2.34 19.95 -24.21
CA GLU A 550 -1.63 19.78 -22.94
C GLU A 550 -0.13 19.64 -23.26
N PRO A 551 0.75 20.12 -22.38
CA PRO A 551 2.19 19.92 -22.56
C PRO A 551 2.54 18.42 -22.51
N ASP A 552 3.64 18.05 -23.16
CA ASP A 552 4.13 16.67 -23.11
C ASP A 552 4.46 16.26 -21.66
N PRO A 553 4.18 15.00 -21.26
CA PRO A 553 4.61 14.44 -19.99
C PRO A 553 6.13 14.48 -19.81
N LEU A 554 6.61 14.43 -18.57
CA LEU A 554 8.05 14.47 -18.24
C LEU A 554 8.84 13.31 -18.88
N GLU A 555 8.17 12.20 -19.12
CA GLU A 555 8.72 10.96 -19.68
C GLU A 555 8.88 11.02 -21.21
N ALA A 556 8.35 12.04 -21.88
CA ALA A 556 8.46 12.20 -23.32
C ALA A 556 9.89 12.59 -23.75
N ASP A 557 10.37 12.02 -24.85
CA ASP A 557 11.70 12.34 -25.40
C ASP A 557 11.72 13.77 -26.00
N PRO A 558 12.52 14.70 -25.45
CA PRO A 558 12.59 16.08 -25.94
C PRO A 558 13.04 16.19 -27.40
N LEU A 559 13.78 15.20 -27.92
CA LEU A 559 14.29 15.20 -29.29
C LEU A 559 13.23 14.83 -30.33
N LYS A 560 12.10 14.28 -29.89
CA LYS A 560 11.07 13.74 -30.79
C LYS A 560 9.87 14.67 -30.99
N GLY A 561 9.87 15.80 -30.29
CA GLY A 561 8.99 16.95 -30.45
C GLY A 561 7.54 16.70 -30.04
N SER A 562 6.91 17.74 -29.47
CA SER A 562 5.46 17.80 -29.18
C SER A 562 4.66 17.76 -30.48
N ARG A 563 4.37 16.56 -30.98
CA ARG A 563 3.44 16.36 -32.08
C ARG A 563 2.03 16.34 -31.49
N TYR A 564 1.40 17.51 -31.45
CA TYR A 564 -0.04 17.76 -31.24
C TYR A 564 -0.86 16.49 -31.43
N ARG A 565 -1.23 15.82 -30.33
CA ARG A 565 -1.83 14.48 -30.30
C ARG A 565 -1.24 13.57 -31.37
N ARG A 566 -0.35 12.66 -30.98
CA ARG A 566 -0.19 11.39 -31.70
C ARG A 566 -1.57 10.73 -31.76
N LYS A 567 -2.43 11.12 -32.70
CA LYS A 567 -3.66 10.41 -33.03
C LYS A 567 -3.10 9.08 -33.50
N VAL A 568 -3.16 8.10 -32.60
CA VAL A 568 -2.60 6.78 -32.78
C VAL A 568 -3.39 6.14 -33.91
N ASP A 569 -2.93 6.39 -35.13
CA ASP A 569 -3.42 5.79 -36.35
C ASP A 569 -2.72 4.43 -36.47
N ILE A 570 -3.47 3.37 -36.16
CA ILE A 570 -2.97 1.99 -36.19
C ILE A 570 -2.45 1.68 -37.60
N LEU A 571 -3.16 2.12 -38.65
CA LEU A 571 -2.73 1.92 -40.03
C LEU A 571 -1.44 2.68 -40.30
N GLY A 572 -1.39 3.96 -39.96
CA GLY A 572 -0.20 4.80 -40.11
C GLY A 572 1.03 4.20 -39.41
N MET A 573 0.85 3.62 -38.23
CA MET A 573 1.91 2.94 -37.49
C MET A 573 2.39 1.64 -38.15
N ILE A 574 1.48 0.86 -38.73
CA ILE A 574 1.81 -0.39 -39.44
C ILE A 574 2.47 -0.09 -40.79
N VAL A 575 1.93 0.85 -41.57
CA VAL A 575 2.51 1.31 -42.84
C VAL A 575 3.89 1.95 -42.59
N GLY A 576 4.07 2.63 -41.45
CA GLY A 576 5.36 3.18 -41.02
C GLY A 576 6.47 2.15 -40.85
N ILE A 577 6.15 0.86 -40.67
CA ILE A 577 7.15 -0.24 -40.60
C ILE A 577 7.87 -0.40 -41.94
N ILE A 578 7.12 -0.28 -43.04
CA ILE A 578 7.59 -0.47 -44.42
C ILE A 578 8.42 0.71 -44.90
N GLY A 579 8.16 1.91 -44.35
CA GLY A 579 8.89 3.14 -44.65
C GLY A 579 8.51 3.81 -45.98
N SER A 580 7.93 3.08 -46.94
CA SER A 580 7.38 3.63 -48.19
C SER A 580 6.00 3.07 -48.51
N LYS A 581 5.06 3.98 -48.81
CA LYS A 581 3.71 3.63 -49.28
C LYS A 581 3.76 2.86 -50.61
N ASP A 582 4.68 3.21 -51.51
CA ASP A 582 4.76 2.63 -52.87
C ASP A 582 5.06 1.12 -52.84
N GLN A 583 5.83 0.65 -51.85
CA GLN A 583 6.14 -0.77 -51.71
C GLN A 583 4.89 -1.57 -51.34
N LEU A 584 4.07 -1.04 -50.44
CA LEU A 584 2.79 -1.65 -50.06
C LEU A 584 1.83 -1.70 -51.24
N VAL A 585 1.67 -0.59 -51.98
CA VAL A 585 0.80 -0.53 -53.16
C VAL A 585 1.26 -1.51 -54.25
N ASN A 586 2.57 -1.62 -54.46
CA ASN A 586 3.12 -2.56 -55.43
C ASN A 586 2.87 -4.03 -55.04
N GLU A 587 3.06 -4.38 -53.76
CA GLU A 587 2.78 -5.73 -53.27
C GLU A 587 1.29 -6.07 -53.33
N TYR A 588 0.41 -5.12 -52.94
CA TYR A 588 -1.03 -5.26 -53.10
C TYR A 588 -1.43 -5.51 -54.56
N ARG A 589 -0.84 -4.78 -55.51
CA ARG A 589 -1.08 -5.00 -56.95
C ARG A 589 -0.70 -6.41 -57.38
N VAL A 590 0.46 -6.91 -56.95
CA VAL A 590 0.92 -8.28 -57.28
C VAL A 590 -0.02 -9.32 -56.67
N MET A 591 -0.39 -9.15 -55.40
CA MET A 591 -1.32 -10.05 -54.74
C MET A 591 -2.72 -10.01 -55.37
N LEU A 592 -3.23 -8.84 -55.72
CA LEU A 592 -4.51 -8.68 -56.41
C LEU A 592 -4.47 -9.38 -57.77
N ALA A 593 -3.37 -9.27 -58.53
CA ALA A 593 -3.19 -9.99 -59.79
C ALA A 593 -3.29 -11.51 -59.59
N GLU A 594 -2.55 -12.06 -58.61
CA GLU A 594 -2.59 -13.48 -58.28
C GLU A 594 -3.99 -13.93 -57.85
N LYS A 595 -4.67 -13.13 -57.02
CA LYS A 595 -6.03 -13.43 -56.52
C LYS A 595 -7.06 -13.45 -57.64
N LEU A 596 -7.02 -12.44 -58.52
CA LEU A 596 -7.93 -12.33 -59.67
C LEU A 596 -7.71 -13.46 -60.69
N LEU A 597 -6.46 -13.86 -60.94
CA LEU A 597 -6.15 -14.98 -61.84
C LEU A 597 -6.63 -16.34 -61.30
N ASN A 598 -6.72 -16.49 -59.98
CA ASN A 598 -7.15 -17.73 -59.32
C ASN A 598 -8.66 -17.81 -59.09
N LYS A 599 -9.43 -16.73 -59.29
CA LYS A 599 -10.88 -16.71 -59.12
C LYS A 599 -11.61 -17.19 -60.39
N SER A 600 -12.32 -18.31 -60.27
CA SER A 600 -13.10 -18.90 -61.39
C SER A 600 -14.56 -18.42 -61.44
N ASP A 601 -15.08 -17.83 -60.37
CA ASP A 601 -16.48 -17.45 -60.18
C ASP A 601 -16.78 -15.97 -60.48
N TYR A 602 -15.76 -15.16 -60.79
CA TYR A 602 -15.86 -13.71 -61.05
C TYR A 602 -16.63 -12.95 -59.96
N ASP A 603 -16.58 -13.43 -58.71
CA ASP A 603 -17.05 -12.68 -57.54
C ASP A 603 -15.91 -11.77 -57.07
N ILE A 604 -16.08 -10.46 -57.25
CA ILE A 604 -15.06 -9.45 -56.93
C ILE A 604 -15.57 -8.37 -55.98
N ASP A 605 -16.77 -8.53 -55.41
CA ASP A 605 -17.38 -7.52 -54.56
C ASP A 605 -16.54 -7.24 -53.30
N SER A 606 -15.83 -8.27 -52.81
CA SER A 606 -14.90 -8.14 -51.69
C SER A 606 -13.66 -7.32 -52.03
N GLU A 607 -13.11 -7.48 -53.24
CA GLU A 607 -11.93 -6.77 -53.73
C GLU A 607 -12.26 -5.31 -54.09
N ILE A 608 -13.44 -5.06 -54.66
CA ILE A 608 -13.93 -3.70 -54.95
C ILE A 608 -14.03 -2.90 -53.65
N ARG A 609 -14.70 -3.45 -52.63
CA ARG A 609 -14.81 -2.81 -51.31
C ARG A 609 -13.43 -2.52 -50.69
N THR A 610 -12.53 -3.50 -50.75
CA THR A 610 -11.17 -3.34 -50.22
C THR A 610 -10.40 -2.25 -50.98
N LEU A 611 -10.56 -2.15 -52.30
CA LEU A 611 -9.93 -1.11 -53.11
C LEU A 611 -10.46 0.28 -52.77
N GLU A 612 -11.76 0.44 -52.56
CA GLU A 612 -12.38 1.72 -52.17
C GLU A 612 -11.80 2.23 -50.84
N LEU A 613 -11.70 1.36 -49.84
CA LEU A 613 -11.05 1.64 -48.55
C LEU A 613 -9.58 2.06 -48.71
N LEU A 614 -8.84 1.36 -49.57
CA LEU A 614 -7.45 1.72 -49.84
C LEU A 614 -7.31 3.05 -50.61
N LYS A 615 -8.27 3.41 -51.48
CA LYS A 615 -8.27 4.71 -52.17
C LYS A 615 -8.39 5.87 -51.17
N ILE A 616 -9.17 5.69 -50.11
CA ILE A 616 -9.36 6.72 -49.07
C ILE A 616 -8.05 7.01 -48.32
N HIS A 617 -7.28 5.98 -47.97
CA HIS A 617 -6.04 6.16 -47.21
C HIS A 617 -4.79 6.45 -48.05
N PHE A 618 -4.69 5.89 -49.27
CA PHE A 618 -3.50 6.00 -50.12
C PHE A 618 -3.67 6.94 -51.33
N GLY A 619 -4.89 7.43 -51.57
CA GLY A 619 -5.25 8.29 -52.69
C GLY A 619 -5.58 7.51 -53.97
N GLU A 620 -6.48 8.07 -54.76
CA GLU A 620 -6.97 7.46 -56.02
C GLU A 620 -5.85 7.21 -57.04
N SER A 621 -4.90 8.15 -57.15
CA SER A 621 -3.81 8.08 -58.12
C SER A 621 -2.88 6.88 -57.89
N SER A 622 -2.62 6.53 -56.63
CA SER A 622 -1.79 5.38 -56.26
C SER A 622 -2.47 4.05 -56.64
N MET A 623 -3.81 4.00 -56.58
CA MET A 623 -4.63 2.80 -56.76
C MET A 623 -5.14 2.58 -58.18
N GLN A 624 -4.93 3.54 -59.09
CA GLN A 624 -5.43 3.50 -60.48
C GLN A 624 -5.10 2.20 -61.22
N LYS A 625 -3.90 1.63 -61.02
CA LYS A 625 -3.51 0.37 -61.69
C LYS A 625 -4.32 -0.84 -61.21
N CYS A 626 -4.66 -0.89 -59.93
CA CYS A 626 -5.50 -1.95 -59.37
C CYS A 626 -6.96 -1.82 -59.81
N GLU A 627 -7.44 -0.58 -59.95
CA GLU A 627 -8.77 -0.29 -60.48
C GLU A 627 -8.94 -0.75 -61.93
N ILE A 628 -7.95 -0.47 -62.80
CA ILE A 628 -7.97 -0.94 -64.18
C ILE A 628 -8.07 -2.47 -64.24
N MET A 629 -7.29 -3.19 -63.41
CA MET A 629 -7.32 -4.65 -63.37
C MET A 629 -8.69 -5.22 -62.97
N LEU A 630 -9.40 -4.57 -62.04
CA LEU A 630 -10.76 -4.99 -61.65
C LEU A 630 -11.77 -4.69 -62.77
N ASN A 631 -11.69 -3.51 -63.40
CA ASN A 631 -12.55 -3.14 -64.51
C ASN A 631 -12.37 -4.08 -65.72
N ASP A 632 -11.13 -4.47 -66.04
CA ASP A 632 -10.84 -5.43 -67.12
C ASP A 632 -11.50 -6.80 -66.87
N LEU A 633 -11.58 -7.23 -65.60
CA LEU A 633 -12.24 -8.48 -65.22
C LEU A 633 -13.78 -8.36 -65.27
N ILE A 634 -14.34 -7.20 -64.91
CA ILE A 634 -15.77 -6.88 -65.07
C ILE A 634 -16.16 -6.92 -66.55
N ASP A 635 -15.35 -6.30 -67.41
CA ASP A 635 -15.56 -6.31 -68.86
C ASP A 635 -15.43 -7.71 -69.44
N SER A 636 -14.51 -8.54 -68.91
CA SER A 636 -14.37 -9.95 -69.28
C SER A 636 -15.57 -10.81 -68.88
N LYS A 637 -16.31 -10.45 -67.81
CA LYS A 637 -17.56 -11.12 -67.42
C LYS A 637 -18.74 -10.74 -68.31
N ARG A 638 -18.69 -9.54 -68.89
CA ARG A 638 -19.76 -8.97 -69.74
C ARG A 638 -19.68 -9.44 -71.19
N THR A 639 -18.50 -9.83 -71.64
CA THR A 639 -18.21 -10.40 -72.97
C THR A 639 -18.38 -11.91 -72.96
#